data_AF-A0A4Q1AMW3-F1
#
_entry.id   AF-A0A4Q1AMW3-F1
#
_cell.length_a   1.000
_cell.length_b   1.000
_cell.length_c   1.000
_cell.angle_alpha   90.00
_cell.angle_beta   90.00
_cell.angle_gamma   90.00
#
_symmetry.space_group_name_H-M   'P 1'
#
loop_
_entity.id
_entity.type
_entity.pdbx_description
1 polymer ?
#
loop_
_entity_poly.entity_id
_entity_poly.type
_entity_poly.pdbx_seq_one_letter_code
_entity_poly.pdbx_strand_id
1 'polypeptide(L)'
;MSKPIEIKVLHDVVVPKVINIFILVPGTTDPVNSFVNIQHDPKKKNRLGFDETTHRANSYDSKSQYWDDKFYQDMKDLEKADKNIIVFDKFGWSGDNCVSNREIAGKYLVRRLCMKDKYNPQGYYEGLDDEVVYFHLIGHSHGGNVINEMTKEMHSLPQWPQKWKVKSIIYLSTPFFKKLHQVKVTEKIFHKEASVLHVYNDYDLTQNFLADFSLFDLSLIQKVLEEKRVLSIRGLTPTNEADKKGELIQEGLIEQAKKALESIPTDKFSDLWLNHQEGEWLYSRTIRFLESVESVFTGEEEESKNSKNKTDKGIFEALKELNNEIEYNVSDFLKETIPKGLLKTKRQILKDDVYQELLSALEEILEGIRALKAKFEDTKRKVEEGKTNYNRWGFIQDLNGSKQLIETLTAFLDIDEDSLVSSRSNSLWNILFKILDHNIDQFDNTYVDPIVQFQGTFLQDRLEVLDVTKEDEYDKRTAQTEPEGKITQAIILSNTTPLYGMQQQMQDIMNPAIFSKRYYTLLDKIKELETNYEGNPDQTNLMKILFTLIAHSPVHTLIDKWANTGIWIAEVMMNNEVEQSLDRFKQTMNKLKRVFNKNFVGNLEAFNMGQLIYFLQESHSTSRRWLHFEVEEFIKKVMEHK
;
A
#
# COMPACT_ATOMS: atom_id res chain seq x y z
N MET A 1 50.29 10.50 74.31
CA MET A 1 50.07 11.36 73.13
C MET A 1 49.63 10.46 71.98
N SER A 2 48.32 10.28 71.82
CA SER A 2 47.70 9.53 70.73
C SER A 2 47.39 10.49 69.57
N LYS A 3 47.90 10.20 68.37
CA LYS A 3 47.54 10.94 67.15
C LYS A 3 46.07 10.69 66.81
N PRO A 4 45.30 11.70 66.37
CA PRO A 4 43.92 11.50 65.95
C PRO A 4 43.90 10.79 64.60
N ILE A 5 42.99 9.83 64.47
CA ILE A 5 42.61 9.20 63.21
C ILE A 5 41.68 10.17 62.50
N GLU A 6 42.10 10.63 61.33
CA GLU A 6 41.31 11.50 60.46
C GLU A 6 40.31 10.62 59.69
N ILE A 7 39.04 10.65 60.09
CA ILE A 7 37.95 10.00 59.34
C ILE A 7 37.58 10.94 58.19
N LYS A 8 38.05 10.65 56.98
CA LYS A 8 37.46 11.20 55.75
C LYS A 8 36.14 10.49 55.50
N VAL A 9 35.04 11.16 55.82
CA VAL A 9 33.72 10.78 55.31
C VAL A 9 33.65 11.30 53.88
N LEU A 10 33.86 10.41 52.91
CA LEU A 10 33.37 10.63 51.55
C LEU A 10 31.85 10.46 51.65
N HIS A 11 31.11 11.50 51.26
CA HIS A 11 29.69 11.37 50.99
C HIS A 11 29.53 10.41 49.80
N ASP A 12 29.39 9.13 50.09
CA ASP A 12 28.82 8.16 49.17
C ASP A 12 27.36 8.56 48.99
N VAL A 13 27.11 9.47 48.03
CA VAL A 13 25.79 9.64 47.45
C VAL A 13 25.51 8.30 46.78
N VAL A 14 24.71 7.46 47.45
CA VAL A 14 24.14 6.26 46.85
C VAL A 14 23.25 6.76 45.72
N VAL A 15 23.80 6.81 44.51
CA VAL A 15 23.02 7.09 43.31
C VAL A 15 21.98 5.98 43.24
N PRO A 16 20.67 6.29 43.28
CA PRO A 16 19.63 5.29 43.16
C PRO A 16 19.90 4.42 41.93
N LYS A 17 19.71 3.11 42.05
CA LYS A 17 19.84 2.22 40.91
C LYS A 17 18.73 2.58 39.91
N VAL A 18 19.10 3.27 38.84
CA VAL A 18 18.20 3.65 37.76
C VAL A 18 18.06 2.46 36.81
N ILE A 19 16.83 2.11 36.43
CA ILE A 19 16.54 1.09 35.43
C ILE A 19 16.04 1.79 34.17
N ASN A 20 16.67 1.55 33.02
CA ASN A 20 16.28 2.09 31.72
C ASN A 20 15.57 1.00 30.91
N ILE A 21 14.31 1.24 30.55
CA ILE A 21 13.48 0.31 29.79
C ILE A 21 13.23 0.88 28.41
N PHE A 22 13.72 0.20 27.38
CA PHE A 22 13.51 0.53 25.97
C PHE A 22 12.31 -0.24 25.42
N ILE A 23 11.40 0.47 24.77
CA ILE A 23 10.21 -0.11 24.15
C ILE A 23 10.24 0.24 22.66
N LEU A 24 10.42 -0.77 21.80
CA LEU A 24 10.47 -0.60 20.35
C LEU A 24 9.10 -0.90 19.74
N VAL A 25 8.30 0.14 19.51
CA VAL A 25 6.96 0.02 18.95
C VAL A 25 7.04 0.07 17.42
N PRO A 26 6.79 -1.05 16.72
CA PRO A 26 6.84 -1.08 15.27
C PRO A 26 5.64 -0.34 14.65
N GLY A 27 5.79 0.09 13.39
CA GLY A 27 4.66 0.37 12.52
C GLY A 27 3.96 -0.92 12.06
N THR A 28 2.99 -0.84 11.16
CA THR A 28 2.46 -2.05 10.51
C THR A 28 3.51 -2.67 9.59
N THR A 29 3.93 -3.92 9.86
CA THR A 29 4.58 -4.77 8.82
C THR A 29 3.55 -5.38 7.89
N ASP A 30 2.45 -5.77 8.49
CA ASP A 30 1.23 -6.32 7.93
C ASP A 30 0.22 -6.17 9.06
N PRO A 31 -1.00 -5.70 8.80
CA PRO A 31 -2.00 -5.60 9.83
C PRO A 31 -2.56 -6.97 10.23
N VAL A 32 -1.78 -7.71 11.01
CA VAL A 32 -2.13 -9.07 11.32
C VAL A 32 -3.05 -9.18 12.52
N ASN A 33 -3.17 -8.28 13.49
CA ASN A 33 -3.63 -8.69 14.83
C ASN A 33 -2.87 -9.93 15.29
N SER A 34 -1.96 -9.75 16.25
CA SER A 34 -1.36 -10.86 16.99
C SER A 34 -2.35 -12.01 17.19
N PHE A 35 -1.98 -13.23 16.77
CA PHE A 35 -2.63 -14.55 16.92
C PHE A 35 -3.08 -15.32 15.65
N VAL A 36 -3.15 -14.73 14.44
CA VAL A 36 -3.59 -15.50 13.24
C VAL A 36 -2.46 -16.21 12.49
N ASN A 37 -1.53 -16.85 13.20
CA ASN A 37 -0.85 -18.05 12.70
C ASN A 37 -1.61 -19.29 13.19
N ILE A 38 -2.92 -19.35 12.89
CA ILE A 38 -3.61 -20.63 12.83
C ILE A 38 -3.12 -21.29 11.55
N GLN A 39 -1.97 -21.97 11.62
CA GLN A 39 -1.67 -23.00 10.63
C GLN A 39 -2.78 -24.04 10.76
N HIS A 40 -3.74 -24.01 9.83
CA HIS A 40 -4.73 -25.06 9.72
C HIS A 40 -4.00 -26.28 9.14
N ASP A 41 -3.58 -27.22 9.99
CA ASP A 41 -3.20 -28.56 9.52
C ASP A 41 -4.51 -29.28 9.11
N PRO A 42 -4.75 -29.54 7.82
CA PRO A 42 -6.00 -30.16 7.37
C PRO A 42 -6.17 -31.59 7.89
N LYS A 43 -5.11 -32.20 8.44
CA LYS A 43 -5.10 -33.59 8.93
C LYS A 43 -5.34 -33.69 10.44
N LYS A 44 -5.29 -32.59 11.20
CA LYS A 44 -5.50 -32.59 12.65
C LYS A 44 -6.76 -31.80 13.00
N LYS A 45 -7.83 -32.50 13.39
CA LYS A 45 -9.09 -31.91 13.91
C LYS A 45 -8.95 -31.24 15.29
N ASN A 46 -7.78 -31.31 15.91
CA ASN A 46 -7.49 -30.61 17.15
C ASN A 46 -6.58 -29.42 16.84
N ARG A 47 -6.96 -28.24 17.34
CA ARG A 47 -6.09 -27.06 17.43
C ARG A 47 -4.70 -27.54 17.86
N LEU A 48 -3.68 -27.24 17.07
CA LEU A 48 -2.30 -27.54 17.46
C LEU A 48 -2.08 -26.88 18.82
N GLY A 49 -1.75 -27.67 19.83
CA GLY A 49 -1.20 -27.19 21.09
C GLY A 49 0.17 -26.58 20.81
N PHE A 50 0.17 -25.36 20.29
CA PHE A 50 1.31 -24.47 20.43
C PHE A 50 1.26 -23.98 21.88
N ASP A 51 2.40 -23.96 22.55
CA ASP A 51 2.51 -23.49 23.92
C ASP A 51 2.15 -21.99 23.98
N GLU A 52 0.88 -21.69 24.29
CA GLU A 52 0.18 -20.40 24.18
C GLU A 52 0.72 -19.31 25.14
N THR A 53 1.91 -19.48 25.73
CA THR A 53 2.45 -18.56 26.73
C THR A 53 3.71 -17.79 26.29
N THR A 54 4.42 -18.21 25.23
CA THR A 54 5.79 -17.71 24.99
C THR A 54 6.12 -17.11 23.62
N HIS A 55 5.36 -17.36 22.55
CA HIS A 55 5.63 -16.74 21.24
C HIS A 55 4.51 -15.81 20.78
N ARG A 56 4.75 -14.50 20.93
CA ARG A 56 3.85 -13.42 20.49
C ARG A 56 4.18 -13.12 19.04
N ALA A 57 3.18 -13.16 18.16
CA ALA A 57 3.36 -12.67 16.80
C ALA A 57 3.99 -11.27 16.85
N ASN A 58 5.09 -11.07 16.11
CA ASN A 58 5.85 -9.83 16.03
C ASN A 58 6.61 -9.39 17.29
N SER A 59 6.91 -10.31 18.24
CA SER A 59 8.02 -10.04 19.17
C SER A 59 9.35 -10.00 18.38
N TYR A 60 10.38 -9.37 18.95
CA TYR A 60 11.67 -9.16 18.29
C TYR A 60 12.44 -10.45 17.92
N ASP A 61 11.94 -11.62 18.33
CA ASP A 61 12.52 -12.94 18.04
C ASP A 61 11.59 -13.80 17.15
N SER A 62 10.56 -13.19 16.56
CA SER A 62 9.57 -13.90 15.73
C SER A 62 10.03 -14.00 14.28
N LYS A 63 9.67 -15.09 13.58
CA LYS A 63 9.94 -15.25 12.14
C LYS A 63 9.28 -14.19 11.25
N SER A 64 8.41 -13.35 11.82
CA SER A 64 7.68 -12.26 11.17
C SER A 64 8.05 -10.90 11.79
N GLN A 65 9.25 -10.77 12.35
CA GLN A 65 9.67 -9.57 13.06
C GLN A 65 9.70 -8.33 12.15
N TYR A 66 9.23 -7.22 12.71
CA TYR A 66 9.21 -5.92 12.05
C TYR A 66 10.61 -5.36 11.91
N TRP A 67 11.34 -5.30 13.01
CA TRP A 67 12.68 -4.76 13.07
C TRP A 67 13.63 -5.66 12.30
N ASP A 68 14.54 -5.06 11.54
CA ASP A 68 15.60 -5.81 10.90
C ASP A 68 16.46 -6.51 11.96
N ASP A 69 16.89 -7.73 11.67
CA ASP A 69 17.72 -8.56 12.54
C ASP A 69 18.92 -7.77 13.08
N LYS A 70 19.54 -6.93 12.24
CA LYS A 70 20.69 -6.12 12.63
C LYS A 70 20.32 -5.05 13.65
N PHE A 71 19.24 -4.30 13.42
CA PHE A 71 18.76 -3.28 14.36
C PHE A 71 18.46 -3.88 15.74
N TYR A 72 17.74 -5.00 15.78
CA TYR A 72 17.43 -5.64 17.04
C TYR A 72 18.68 -6.20 17.75
N GLN A 73 19.61 -6.80 17.00
CA GLN A 73 20.86 -7.28 17.55
C GLN A 73 21.67 -6.14 18.19
N ASP A 74 21.70 -4.97 17.56
CA ASP A 74 22.37 -3.76 18.10
C ASP A 74 21.75 -3.34 19.45
N MET A 75 20.42 -3.32 19.55
CA MET A 75 19.72 -3.03 20.81
C MET A 75 20.01 -4.08 21.89
N LYS A 76 20.11 -5.36 21.52
CA LYS A 76 20.47 -6.44 22.46
C LYS A 76 21.93 -6.36 22.91
N ASP A 77 22.82 -5.87 22.07
CA ASP A 77 24.22 -5.68 22.42
C ASP A 77 24.40 -4.50 23.38
N LEU A 78 23.59 -3.43 23.24
CA LEU A 78 23.47 -2.38 24.26
C LEU A 78 22.99 -2.95 25.61
N GLU A 79 21.94 -3.78 25.61
CA GLU A 79 21.43 -4.43 26.83
C GLU A 79 22.48 -5.32 27.52
N LYS A 80 23.30 -6.04 26.75
CA LYS A 80 24.40 -6.84 27.30
C LYS A 80 25.52 -5.97 27.89
N ALA A 81 25.76 -4.79 27.33
CA ALA A 81 26.82 -3.89 27.76
C ALA A 81 26.49 -3.17 29.09
N ASP A 82 25.22 -2.90 29.38
CA ASP A 82 24.77 -2.28 30.64
C ASP A 82 23.60 -3.02 31.27
N LYS A 83 23.82 -3.60 32.47
CA LYS A 83 22.82 -4.37 33.23
C LYS A 83 21.62 -3.55 33.71
N ASN A 84 21.65 -2.23 33.57
CA ASN A 84 20.53 -1.35 33.88
C ASN A 84 19.67 -1.05 32.65
N ILE A 85 20.04 -1.55 31.47
CA ILE A 85 19.20 -1.52 30.27
C ILE A 85 18.32 -2.77 30.24
N ILE A 86 17.06 -2.59 29.86
CA ILE A 86 16.14 -3.67 29.54
C ILE A 86 15.49 -3.33 28.20
N VAL A 87 15.56 -4.24 27.24
CA VAL A 87 14.79 -4.13 25.99
C VAL A 87 13.49 -4.91 26.18
N PHE A 88 12.37 -4.20 26.30
CA PHE A 88 11.07 -4.82 26.57
C PHE A 88 10.58 -5.56 25.33
N ASP A 89 10.64 -6.89 25.37
CA ASP A 89 10.24 -7.80 24.29
C ASP A 89 8.91 -8.51 24.55
N LYS A 90 8.31 -8.28 25.73
CA LYS A 90 7.10 -8.97 26.19
C LYS A 90 5.84 -8.23 25.75
N PHE A 91 5.67 -8.04 24.44
CA PHE A 91 4.40 -7.63 23.83
C PHE A 91 4.29 -8.12 22.39
N GLY A 92 3.10 -8.03 21.81
CA GLY A 92 2.86 -8.29 20.40
C GLY A 92 1.70 -7.42 19.96
N TRP A 93 1.89 -6.66 18.87
CA TRP A 93 0.87 -5.82 18.26
C TRP A 93 1.11 -5.76 16.76
N SER A 94 0.03 -5.77 16.00
CA SER A 94 0.04 -5.50 14.56
C SER A 94 -1.29 -4.90 14.17
N GLY A 95 -1.31 -3.59 13.92
CA GLY A 95 -2.50 -2.91 13.43
C GLY A 95 -2.55 -1.47 13.91
N ASP A 96 -1.89 -0.55 13.23
CA ASP A 96 -2.02 0.89 13.47
C ASP A 96 -2.84 1.59 12.37
N ASN A 97 -3.60 0.83 11.57
CA ASN A 97 -4.19 1.34 10.33
C ASN A 97 -5.19 2.48 10.56
N CYS A 98 -5.94 2.45 11.67
CA CYS A 98 -6.99 3.41 11.96
C CYS A 98 -6.82 4.06 13.34
N VAL A 99 -7.52 5.17 13.55
CA VAL A 99 -7.34 6.03 14.74
C VAL A 99 -7.58 5.25 16.03
N SER A 100 -8.70 4.52 16.10
CA SER A 100 -9.06 3.73 17.28
C SER A 100 -8.04 2.63 17.59
N ASN A 101 -7.42 2.04 16.56
CA ASN A 101 -6.45 0.97 16.77
C ASN A 101 -5.18 1.51 17.44
N ARG A 102 -4.69 2.68 17.03
CA ARG A 102 -3.53 3.32 17.66
C ARG A 102 -3.80 3.68 19.12
N GLU A 103 -4.99 4.23 19.42
CA GLU A 103 -5.41 4.52 20.79
C GLU A 103 -5.50 3.26 21.66
N ILE A 104 -6.06 2.17 21.12
CA ILE A 104 -6.14 0.88 21.79
C ILE A 104 -4.74 0.31 22.04
N ALA A 105 -3.83 0.42 21.08
CA ALA A 105 -2.46 -0.04 21.20
C ALA A 105 -1.70 0.70 22.31
N GLY A 106 -1.79 2.03 22.36
CA GLY A 106 -1.15 2.84 23.40
C GLY A 106 -1.66 2.45 24.79
N LYS A 107 -2.98 2.28 24.94
CA LYS A 107 -3.62 1.81 26.18
C LYS A 107 -3.14 0.40 26.56
N TYR A 108 -3.16 -0.53 25.61
CA TYR A 108 -2.70 -1.90 25.79
C TYR A 108 -1.26 -1.93 26.34
N LEU A 109 -0.33 -1.27 25.66
CA LEU A 109 1.09 -1.33 26.00
C LEU A 109 1.37 -0.79 27.41
N VAL A 110 0.80 0.38 27.75
CA VAL A 110 1.01 0.98 29.09
C VAL A 110 0.43 0.08 30.19
N ARG A 111 -0.79 -0.43 30.00
CA ARG A 111 -1.42 -1.29 31.00
C ARG A 111 -0.64 -2.59 31.19
N ARG A 112 -0.03 -3.15 30.15
CA ARG A 112 0.83 -4.34 30.27
C ARG A 112 2.05 -4.11 31.17
N LEU A 113 2.59 -2.89 31.21
CA LEU A 113 3.77 -2.58 32.02
C LEU A 113 3.48 -2.68 33.53
N CYS A 114 2.31 -2.19 33.98
CA CYS A 114 2.04 -1.97 35.41
C CYS A 114 0.69 -2.51 35.93
N MET A 115 -0.17 -3.13 35.11
CA MET A 115 -1.46 -3.66 35.56
C MET A 115 -1.52 -5.19 35.61
N LYS A 116 -2.24 -5.67 36.62
CA LYS A 116 -2.75 -7.04 36.74
C LYS A 116 -4.03 -7.21 35.93
N ASP A 117 -4.16 -8.35 35.27
CA ASP A 117 -5.38 -8.82 34.62
C ASP A 117 -5.52 -10.35 34.71
N LYS A 118 -6.61 -10.91 34.17
CA LYS A 118 -6.92 -12.34 34.26
C LYS A 118 -5.92 -13.24 33.52
N TYR A 119 -5.22 -12.71 32.51
CA TYR A 119 -4.17 -13.37 31.74
C TYR A 119 -2.77 -13.02 32.21
N ASN A 120 -2.61 -11.94 32.99
CA ASN A 120 -1.37 -11.53 33.61
C ASN A 120 -1.57 -11.27 35.11
N PRO A 121 -1.33 -12.28 35.98
CA PRO A 121 -1.58 -12.15 37.41
C PRO A 121 -0.66 -11.15 38.12
N GLN A 122 0.27 -10.52 37.40
CA GLN A 122 1.15 -9.43 37.83
C GLN A 122 1.45 -8.49 36.66
N GLY A 123 1.54 -7.18 36.88
CA GLY A 123 2.11 -6.26 35.87
C GLY A 123 3.56 -6.65 35.58
N TYR A 124 4.04 -6.48 34.33
CA TYR A 124 5.39 -6.94 33.96
C TYR A 124 6.50 -6.41 34.87
N TYR A 125 6.33 -5.18 35.34
CA TYR A 125 7.28 -4.48 36.19
C TYR A 125 6.67 -4.04 37.53
N GLU A 126 5.57 -4.67 37.98
CA GLU A 126 4.90 -4.34 39.25
C GLU A 126 5.84 -4.41 40.47
N GLY A 127 6.90 -5.23 40.40
CA GLY A 127 7.94 -5.28 41.44
C GLY A 127 8.89 -4.08 41.47
N LEU A 128 8.76 -3.13 40.54
CA LEU A 128 9.64 -1.96 40.38
C LEU A 128 8.94 -0.63 40.67
N ASP A 129 7.73 -0.64 41.25
CA ASP A 129 6.94 0.57 41.48
C ASP A 129 7.65 1.60 42.39
N ASP A 130 8.49 1.11 43.31
CA ASP A 130 9.32 1.92 44.22
C ASP A 130 10.71 2.27 43.66
N GLU A 131 11.08 1.74 42.49
CA GLU A 131 12.37 2.00 41.84
C GLU A 131 12.30 3.21 40.89
N VAL A 132 13.45 3.83 40.63
CA VAL A 132 13.55 4.88 39.60
C VAL A 132 13.68 4.20 38.24
N VAL A 133 12.61 4.25 37.46
CA VAL A 133 12.54 3.65 36.13
C VAL A 133 12.41 4.74 35.08
N TYR A 134 13.30 4.70 34.09
CA TYR A 134 13.25 5.55 32.91
C TYR A 134 12.82 4.77 31.69
N PHE A 135 11.77 5.23 31.03
CA PHE A 135 11.27 4.68 29.78
C PHE A 135 11.84 5.44 28.59
N HIS A 136 12.28 4.67 27.60
CA HIS A 136 12.77 5.16 26.32
C HIS A 136 11.87 4.58 25.22
N LEU A 137 11.03 5.44 24.65
CA LEU A 137 10.01 5.02 23.69
C LEU A 137 10.58 5.19 22.27
N ILE A 138 10.73 4.11 21.53
CA ILE A 138 11.19 4.12 20.15
C ILE A 138 10.02 3.69 19.27
N GLY A 139 9.52 4.59 18.43
CA GLY A 139 8.42 4.31 17.53
C GLY A 139 8.89 4.42 16.09
N HIS A 140 8.64 3.41 15.26
CA HIS A 140 8.85 3.51 13.82
C HIS A 140 7.51 3.67 13.08
N SER A 141 7.48 4.49 12.03
CA SER A 141 6.25 4.76 11.27
C SER A 141 5.12 5.23 12.20
N HIS A 142 3.90 4.73 12.01
CA HIS A 142 2.77 4.93 12.90
C HIS A 142 2.94 4.34 14.32
N GLY A 143 3.94 3.49 14.56
CA GLY A 143 4.38 3.13 15.92
C GLY A 143 4.81 4.36 16.73
N GLY A 144 5.30 5.40 16.08
CA GLY A 144 5.52 6.73 16.67
C GLY A 144 4.24 7.39 17.19
N ASN A 145 3.12 7.22 16.48
CA ASN A 145 1.82 7.71 16.95
C ASN A 145 1.28 6.85 18.11
N VAL A 146 1.57 5.54 18.12
CA VAL A 146 1.21 4.66 19.24
C VAL A 146 1.95 5.04 20.52
N ILE A 147 3.24 5.38 20.46
CA ILE A 147 3.95 5.86 21.66
C ILE A 147 3.42 7.22 22.15
N ASN A 148 2.89 8.06 21.26
CA ASN A 148 2.15 9.25 21.69
C ASN A 148 0.89 8.88 22.46
N GLU A 149 0.13 7.88 22.00
CA GLU A 149 -1.03 7.34 22.74
C GLU A 149 -0.63 6.70 24.09
N MET A 150 0.54 6.06 24.16
CA MET A 150 1.09 5.58 25.44
C MET A 150 1.26 6.74 26.43
N THR A 151 1.78 7.89 25.99
CA THR A 151 1.97 9.05 26.89
C THR A 151 0.64 9.56 27.45
N LYS A 152 -0.45 9.49 26.67
CA LYS A 152 -1.79 9.84 27.13
C LYS A 152 -2.28 8.85 28.18
N GLU A 153 -2.14 7.54 27.95
CA GLU A 153 -2.56 6.54 28.93
C GLU A 153 -1.73 6.61 30.21
N MET A 154 -0.40 6.80 30.14
CA MET A 154 0.45 7.02 31.32
C MET A 154 -0.01 8.22 32.15
N HIS A 155 -0.43 9.29 31.47
CA HIS A 155 -0.95 10.48 32.14
C HIS A 155 -2.30 10.23 32.81
N SER A 156 -3.23 9.54 32.15
CA SER A 156 -4.57 9.29 32.68
C SER A 156 -4.64 8.16 33.70
N LEU A 157 -3.73 7.18 33.64
CA LEU A 157 -3.76 5.99 34.48
C LEU A 157 -3.37 6.34 35.93
N PRO A 158 -4.25 6.09 36.93
CA PRO A 158 -3.93 6.33 38.34
C PRO A 158 -2.82 5.42 38.89
N GLN A 159 -2.71 4.21 38.35
CA GLN A 159 -1.73 3.19 38.75
C GLN A 159 -0.32 3.44 38.20
N TRP A 160 -0.13 4.45 37.34
CA TRP A 160 1.21 4.75 36.82
C TRP A 160 2.14 5.19 37.97
N PRO A 161 3.25 4.47 38.24
CA PRO A 161 4.10 4.76 39.39
C PRO A 161 4.75 6.14 39.32
N GLN A 162 4.83 6.83 40.47
CA GLN A 162 5.32 8.22 40.54
C GLN A 162 6.80 8.37 40.13
N LYS A 163 7.62 7.36 40.41
CA LYS A 163 9.06 7.33 40.11
C LYS A 163 9.36 6.93 38.67
N TRP A 164 8.35 6.47 37.93
CA TRP A 164 8.49 6.06 36.54
C TRP A 164 8.31 7.26 35.61
N LYS A 165 9.34 7.53 34.80
CA LYS A 165 9.36 8.68 33.89
C LYS A 165 9.81 8.29 32.49
N VAL A 166 9.25 8.92 31.47
CA VAL A 166 9.78 8.89 30.10
C VAL A 166 10.97 9.83 30.03
N LYS A 167 12.12 9.31 29.59
CA LYS A 167 13.38 10.07 29.48
C LYS A 167 13.79 10.31 28.03
N SER A 168 13.32 9.49 27.09
CA SER A 168 13.42 9.85 25.69
C SER A 168 12.27 9.33 24.85
N ILE A 169 12.02 10.05 23.75
CA ILE A 169 11.24 9.57 22.62
C ILE A 169 12.14 9.58 21.39
N ILE A 170 12.13 8.49 20.63
CA ILE A 170 12.85 8.36 19.36
C ILE A 170 11.82 8.00 18.29
N TYR A 171 11.61 8.90 17.34
CA TYR A 171 10.77 8.68 16.17
C TYR A 171 11.63 8.26 15.00
N LEU A 172 11.29 7.13 14.38
CA LEU A 172 11.97 6.60 13.21
C LEU A 172 10.99 6.60 12.03
N SER A 173 11.17 7.48 11.04
CA SER A 173 10.25 7.58 9.90
C SER A 173 8.78 7.78 10.31
N THR A 174 8.52 8.44 11.45
CA THR A 174 7.15 8.67 11.93
C THR A 174 6.51 9.85 11.19
N PRO A 175 5.30 9.68 10.67
CA PRO A 175 4.46 10.79 10.23
C PRO A 175 3.67 11.39 11.41
N PHE A 176 3.59 12.73 11.47
CA PHE A 176 2.93 13.43 12.56
C PHE A 176 1.63 14.09 12.10
N PHE A 177 0.54 13.68 12.72
CA PHE A 177 -0.79 14.25 12.50
C PHE A 177 -0.91 15.68 13.03
N LYS A 178 -1.70 16.53 12.36
CA LYS A 178 -2.01 17.89 12.85
C LYS A 178 -2.90 17.87 14.09
N LYS A 179 -3.85 16.94 14.19
CA LYS A 179 -4.85 16.91 15.28
C LYS A 179 -4.85 15.60 16.04
N LEU A 180 -4.67 14.48 15.34
CA LEU A 180 -4.68 13.15 15.93
C LEU A 180 -3.37 12.84 16.65
N HIS A 181 -3.42 11.88 17.55
CA HIS A 181 -2.23 11.26 18.16
C HIS A 181 -1.17 12.22 18.72
N GLN A 182 -1.62 13.36 19.26
CA GLN A 182 -0.73 14.33 19.89
C GLN A 182 -0.05 13.76 21.13
N VAL A 183 1.23 14.07 21.33
CA VAL A 183 1.95 13.68 22.54
C VAL A 183 1.41 14.42 23.79
N LYS A 184 1.37 13.75 24.94
CA LYS A 184 0.95 14.34 26.21
C LYS A 184 2.15 14.67 27.10
N VAL A 185 2.77 15.83 26.93
CA VAL A 185 3.94 16.24 27.73
C VAL A 185 3.52 16.81 29.08
N THR A 186 3.87 16.13 30.18
CA THR A 186 3.64 16.61 31.55
C THR A 186 4.76 16.14 32.48
N GLU A 187 5.07 16.90 33.53
CA GLU A 187 6.04 16.52 34.57
C GLU A 187 5.64 15.24 35.35
N LYS A 188 4.34 14.89 35.32
CA LYS A 188 3.85 13.62 35.87
C LYS A 188 4.53 12.43 35.18
N ILE A 189 4.71 12.49 33.87
CA ILE A 189 5.16 11.33 33.09
C ILE A 189 6.54 11.51 32.49
N PHE A 190 7.01 12.73 32.25
CA PHE A 190 8.33 12.98 31.64
C PHE A 190 9.35 13.40 32.69
N HIS A 191 10.59 12.97 32.49
CA HIS A 191 11.73 13.44 33.27
C HIS A 191 12.06 14.90 32.91
N LYS A 192 12.56 15.68 33.88
CA LYS A 192 12.96 17.09 33.68
C LYS A 192 14.05 17.30 32.64
N GLU A 193 14.79 16.25 32.29
CA GLU A 193 15.88 16.21 31.30
C GLU A 193 15.54 15.31 30.10
N ALA A 194 14.25 14.99 29.93
CA ALA A 194 13.83 14.22 28.77
C ALA A 194 14.16 14.95 27.47
N SER A 195 14.49 14.17 26.43
CA SER A 195 14.88 14.64 25.09
C SER A 195 14.20 13.82 24.00
N VAL A 196 14.08 14.38 22.80
CA VAL A 196 13.41 13.76 21.66
C VAL A 196 14.39 13.67 20.49
N LEU A 197 14.44 12.53 19.82
CA LEU A 197 15.14 12.36 18.55
C LEU A 197 14.12 12.04 17.46
N HIS A 198 14.24 12.72 16.33
CA HIS A 198 13.45 12.47 15.14
C HIS A 198 14.37 12.10 13.98
N VAL A 199 14.14 10.92 13.40
CA VAL A 199 14.88 10.40 12.26
C VAL A 199 13.96 10.35 11.04
N TYR A 200 14.39 10.91 9.91
CA TYR A 200 13.59 10.96 8.68
C TYR A 200 14.40 10.59 7.43
N ASN A 201 13.68 10.20 6.37
CA ASN A 201 14.21 9.97 5.03
C ASN A 201 13.31 10.70 4.03
N ASP A 202 13.85 11.61 3.23
CA ASP A 202 13.08 12.38 2.25
C ASP A 202 12.38 11.49 1.20
N TYR A 203 12.96 10.34 0.87
CA TYR A 203 12.38 9.38 -0.07
C TYR A 203 11.31 8.47 0.55
N ASP A 204 11.08 8.56 1.87
CA ASP A 204 10.01 7.84 2.54
C ASP A 204 8.65 8.47 2.24
N LEU A 205 7.95 7.90 1.27
CA LEU A 205 6.63 8.37 0.87
C LEU A 205 5.56 8.07 1.93
N THR A 206 5.76 7.09 2.81
CA THR A 206 4.79 6.83 3.89
C THR A 206 4.81 7.93 4.94
N GLN A 207 6.01 8.44 5.24
CA GLN A 207 6.22 9.54 6.18
C GLN A 207 5.72 10.88 5.62
N ASN A 208 5.76 11.03 4.29
CA ASN A 208 5.41 12.27 3.61
C ASN A 208 3.97 12.34 3.07
N PHE A 209 3.30 11.20 2.81
CA PHE A 209 2.03 11.14 2.07
C PHE A 209 1.02 10.15 2.68
N LEU A 210 1.32 8.85 2.70
CA LEU A 210 0.26 7.85 3.02
C LEU A 210 -0.33 8.01 4.42
N ALA A 211 0.41 8.61 5.33
CA ALA A 211 0.00 8.80 6.70
C ALA A 211 -1.18 9.77 6.88
N ASP A 212 -1.50 10.59 5.88
CA ASP A 212 -2.61 11.54 5.93
C ASP A 212 -3.97 10.84 5.90
N PHE A 213 -3.99 9.60 5.39
CA PHE A 213 -5.15 8.72 5.40
C PHE A 213 -5.02 7.66 6.50
N SER A 214 -5.86 7.76 7.51
CA SER A 214 -6.12 6.61 8.38
C SER A 214 -7.15 5.71 7.70
N LEU A 215 -6.73 4.52 7.31
CA LEU A 215 -7.59 3.52 6.67
C LEU A 215 -8.01 2.48 7.70
N PHE A 216 -9.25 1.99 7.63
CA PHE A 216 -9.55 0.77 8.37
C PHE A 216 -8.67 -0.38 7.85
N ASP A 217 -8.40 -1.38 8.69
CA ASP A 217 -7.52 -2.51 8.39
C ASP A 217 -7.87 -3.29 7.11
N LEU A 218 -7.00 -3.21 6.09
CA LEU A 218 -7.15 -3.84 4.77
C LEU A 218 -6.38 -5.16 4.58
N SER A 219 -5.45 -5.56 5.44
CA SER A 219 -4.64 -6.76 5.17
C SER A 219 -5.35 -8.04 5.52
N LEU A 220 -6.25 -8.05 6.51
CA LEU A 220 -7.07 -9.24 6.74
C LEU A 220 -7.98 -9.46 5.52
N ILE A 221 -8.39 -8.39 4.84
CA ILE A 221 -9.08 -8.52 3.56
C ILE A 221 -8.13 -9.08 2.53
N GLN A 222 -6.91 -8.56 2.38
CA GLN A 222 -5.92 -9.16 1.49
C GLN A 222 -5.74 -10.66 1.77
N LYS A 223 -5.57 -11.06 3.04
CA LYS A 223 -5.47 -12.47 3.46
C LYS A 223 -6.74 -13.27 3.16
N VAL A 224 -7.93 -12.73 3.44
CA VAL A 224 -9.20 -13.38 3.10
C VAL A 224 -9.31 -13.56 1.59
N LEU A 225 -8.91 -12.57 0.80
CA LEU A 225 -8.88 -12.65 -0.65
C LEU A 225 -7.78 -13.65 -1.12
N GLU A 226 -6.63 -13.75 -0.47
CA GLU A 226 -5.58 -14.75 -0.78
C GLU A 226 -6.03 -16.17 -0.42
N GLU A 227 -6.54 -16.38 0.79
CA GLU A 227 -7.06 -17.66 1.29
C GLU A 227 -8.23 -18.15 0.44
N LYS A 228 -9.09 -17.22 0.02
CA LYS A 228 -10.21 -17.51 -0.88
C LYS A 228 -9.77 -17.58 -2.35
N ARG A 229 -8.50 -17.30 -2.67
CA ARG A 229 -7.96 -17.28 -4.06
C ARG A 229 -8.73 -16.35 -4.98
N VAL A 230 -9.05 -15.18 -4.45
CA VAL A 230 -9.58 -14.03 -5.15
C VAL A 230 -8.43 -13.18 -5.72
N LEU A 231 -7.29 -13.11 -5.03
CA LEU A 231 -6.11 -12.37 -5.52
C LEU A 231 -5.31 -13.11 -6.60
N SER A 232 -5.67 -14.35 -6.97
CA SER A 232 -5.02 -15.05 -8.08
C SER A 232 -5.26 -14.40 -9.45
N ILE A 233 -6.15 -13.39 -9.55
CA ILE A 233 -6.19 -12.47 -10.69
C ILE A 233 -4.81 -11.77 -10.90
N ARG A 234 -3.98 -11.62 -9.84
CA ARG A 234 -2.59 -11.13 -9.93
C ARG A 234 -1.58 -12.16 -10.47
N GLY A 235 -1.99 -13.39 -10.77
CA GLY A 235 -1.13 -14.51 -11.18
C GLY A 235 -0.92 -14.71 -12.68
N LEU A 236 -1.46 -13.85 -13.55
CA LEU A 236 -1.14 -13.85 -14.99
C LEU A 236 -0.24 -12.67 -15.40
N THR A 237 0.43 -12.03 -14.45
CA THR A 237 1.70 -11.35 -14.74
C THR A 237 2.79 -12.42 -14.63
N PRO A 238 3.45 -12.81 -15.74
CA PRO A 238 4.39 -13.93 -15.74
C PRO A 238 5.62 -13.55 -14.90
N THR A 239 5.73 -14.15 -13.71
CA THR A 239 6.97 -14.17 -12.94
C THR A 239 7.52 -15.59 -12.98
N ASN A 240 8.41 -15.81 -13.95
CA ASN A 240 9.41 -16.88 -14.08
C ASN A 240 8.92 -18.34 -14.13
N GLU A 241 9.46 -19.06 -15.12
CA GLU A 241 9.33 -20.49 -15.47
C GLU A 241 8.00 -20.99 -16.08
N ALA A 242 6.90 -20.22 -16.03
CA ALA A 242 5.70 -20.49 -16.84
C ALA A 242 5.81 -20.05 -18.33
N ASP A 243 6.98 -19.51 -18.71
CA ASP A 243 7.31 -18.87 -20.00
C ASP A 243 7.40 -19.81 -21.22
N LYS A 244 6.76 -20.99 -21.21
CA LYS A 244 6.64 -21.81 -22.43
C LYS A 244 5.22 -22.14 -22.86
N LYS A 245 4.20 -21.78 -22.09
CA LYS A 245 2.80 -21.99 -22.48
C LYS A 245 1.86 -20.80 -22.26
N GLY A 246 2.37 -19.70 -21.67
CA GLY A 246 1.64 -18.45 -21.47
C GLY A 246 1.88 -17.37 -22.54
N GLU A 247 1.98 -17.73 -23.83
CA GLU A 247 2.14 -16.77 -24.94
C GLU A 247 0.91 -15.86 -25.19
N LEU A 248 -0.07 -15.83 -24.29
CA LEU A 248 -1.40 -15.28 -24.57
C LEU A 248 -1.65 -13.82 -24.15
N ILE A 249 -0.75 -13.15 -23.39
CA ILE A 249 -1.00 -11.76 -22.94
C ILE A 249 0.21 -10.82 -23.13
N GLN A 250 1.46 -11.31 -23.14
CA GLN A 250 2.62 -10.44 -23.39
C GLN A 250 2.88 -10.26 -24.88
N GLU A 251 2.53 -9.06 -25.39
CA GLU A 251 3.06 -8.36 -26.58
C GLU A 251 2.97 -9.07 -27.95
N GLY A 252 2.74 -10.39 -27.99
CA GLY A 252 2.69 -11.21 -29.18
C GLY A 252 1.33 -11.20 -29.85
N LEU A 253 0.21 -11.40 -29.15
CA LEU A 253 -1.09 -11.55 -29.81
C LEU A 253 -1.65 -10.24 -30.38
N ILE A 254 -1.52 -9.11 -29.68
CA ILE A 254 -1.93 -7.81 -30.23
C ILE A 254 -1.04 -7.44 -31.41
N GLU A 255 0.27 -7.64 -31.32
CA GLU A 255 1.18 -7.29 -32.42
C GLU A 255 1.15 -8.31 -33.57
N GLN A 256 0.82 -9.58 -33.30
CA GLN A 256 0.56 -10.60 -34.33
C GLN A 256 -0.80 -10.39 -34.97
N ALA A 257 -1.85 -10.04 -34.22
CA ALA A 257 -3.16 -9.69 -34.78
C ALA A 257 -3.04 -8.40 -35.61
N LYS A 258 -2.32 -7.39 -35.10
CA LYS A 258 -2.00 -6.16 -35.83
C LYS A 258 -1.18 -6.46 -37.08
N LYS A 259 -0.06 -7.21 -37.01
CA LYS A 259 0.70 -7.64 -38.20
C LYS A 259 -0.14 -8.48 -39.17
N ALA A 260 -1.02 -9.34 -38.66
CA ALA A 260 -1.92 -10.14 -39.49
C ALA A 260 -2.96 -9.26 -40.19
N LEU A 261 -3.47 -8.21 -39.54
CA LEU A 261 -4.42 -7.26 -40.12
C LEU A 261 -3.72 -6.25 -41.06
N GLU A 262 -2.53 -5.77 -40.72
CA GLU A 262 -1.70 -4.85 -41.51
C GLU A 262 -1.07 -5.51 -42.74
N SER A 263 -0.84 -6.83 -42.69
CA SER A 263 -0.34 -7.60 -43.83
C SER A 263 -1.43 -7.95 -44.86
N ILE A 264 -2.70 -7.63 -44.57
CA ILE A 264 -3.78 -7.72 -45.56
C ILE A 264 -3.65 -6.52 -46.49
N PRO A 265 -3.35 -6.72 -47.79
CA PRO A 265 -3.23 -5.60 -48.73
C PRO A 265 -4.57 -4.85 -48.83
N THR A 266 -4.55 -3.53 -48.73
CA THR A 266 -5.75 -2.68 -48.78
C THR A 266 -6.53 -2.80 -50.10
N ASP A 267 -5.84 -3.16 -51.18
CA ASP A 267 -6.40 -3.48 -52.50
C ASP A 267 -6.97 -4.91 -52.59
N LYS A 268 -6.66 -5.79 -51.63
CA LYS A 268 -7.25 -7.12 -51.46
C LYS A 268 -8.40 -7.18 -50.44
N PHE A 269 -8.84 -6.03 -49.89
CA PHE A 269 -10.14 -5.96 -49.20
C PHE A 269 -11.33 -6.17 -50.15
N SER A 270 -11.09 -6.17 -51.47
CA SER A 270 -12.09 -6.56 -52.48
C SER A 270 -12.35 -8.07 -52.54
N ASP A 271 -11.43 -8.91 -52.07
CA ASP A 271 -11.68 -10.35 -51.92
C ASP A 271 -12.41 -10.58 -50.61
N LEU A 272 -13.75 -10.60 -50.69
CA LEU A 272 -14.68 -10.75 -49.58
C LEU A 272 -14.45 -12.03 -48.75
N TRP A 273 -13.79 -13.05 -49.31
CA TRP A 273 -13.75 -14.40 -48.75
C TRP A 273 -12.47 -14.66 -47.93
N LEU A 274 -12.64 -15.17 -46.71
CA LEU A 274 -11.56 -15.86 -46.01
C LEU A 274 -11.54 -17.29 -46.52
N ASN A 275 -10.38 -17.89 -46.72
CA ASN A 275 -10.38 -19.33 -46.96
C ASN A 275 -10.86 -20.05 -45.68
N HIS A 276 -11.37 -21.27 -45.83
CA HIS A 276 -12.01 -21.97 -44.71
C HIS A 276 -11.10 -22.10 -43.48
N GLN A 277 -9.81 -22.36 -43.68
CA GLN A 277 -8.83 -22.52 -42.62
C GLN A 277 -8.52 -21.20 -41.89
N GLU A 278 -8.40 -20.09 -42.63
CA GLU A 278 -8.19 -18.74 -42.07
C GLU A 278 -9.40 -18.29 -41.25
N GLY A 279 -10.60 -18.49 -41.79
CA GLY A 279 -11.85 -18.16 -41.11
C GLY A 279 -12.04 -18.99 -39.83
N GLU A 280 -11.83 -20.31 -39.92
CA GLU A 280 -11.91 -21.22 -38.78
C GLU A 280 -10.93 -20.82 -37.68
N TRP A 281 -9.70 -20.47 -38.06
CA TRP A 281 -8.68 -20.00 -37.12
C TRP A 281 -9.10 -18.69 -36.44
N LEU A 282 -9.54 -17.69 -37.21
CA LEU A 282 -9.88 -16.36 -36.70
C LEU A 282 -11.11 -16.39 -35.78
N TYR A 283 -12.19 -17.04 -36.19
CA TYR A 283 -13.40 -17.20 -35.39
C TYR A 283 -13.09 -17.99 -34.10
N SER A 284 -12.38 -19.11 -34.21
CA SER A 284 -12.02 -19.93 -33.03
C SER A 284 -11.05 -19.23 -32.09
N ARG A 285 -10.21 -18.31 -32.57
CA ARG A 285 -9.36 -17.48 -31.71
C ARG A 285 -10.15 -16.38 -31.00
N THR A 286 -11.09 -15.76 -31.70
CA THR A 286 -11.95 -14.73 -31.14
C THR A 286 -12.87 -15.30 -30.06
N ILE A 287 -13.50 -16.44 -30.32
CA ILE A 287 -14.33 -17.17 -29.33
C ILE A 287 -13.50 -17.49 -28.08
N ARG A 288 -12.33 -18.12 -28.25
CA ARG A 288 -11.43 -18.44 -27.12
C ARG A 288 -10.97 -17.21 -26.33
N PHE A 289 -10.74 -16.09 -27.00
CA PHE A 289 -10.43 -14.84 -26.33
C PHE A 289 -11.62 -14.36 -25.48
N LEU A 290 -12.84 -14.35 -26.04
CA LEU A 290 -14.05 -13.96 -25.30
C LEU A 290 -14.36 -14.90 -24.14
N GLU A 291 -14.13 -16.21 -24.30
CA GLU A 291 -14.21 -17.19 -23.21
C GLU A 291 -13.20 -16.90 -22.11
N SER A 292 -11.95 -16.56 -22.49
CA SER A 292 -10.90 -16.19 -21.53
C SER A 292 -11.23 -14.90 -20.78
N VAL A 293 -11.91 -13.94 -21.42
CA VAL A 293 -12.39 -12.73 -20.74
C VAL A 293 -13.57 -13.05 -19.83
N GLU A 294 -14.54 -13.85 -20.29
CA GLU A 294 -15.68 -14.32 -19.49
C GLU A 294 -15.23 -15.06 -18.22
N SER A 295 -14.19 -15.90 -18.31
CA SER A 295 -13.66 -16.65 -17.17
C SER A 295 -13.04 -15.74 -16.09
N VAL A 296 -12.58 -14.53 -16.43
CA VAL A 296 -12.14 -13.53 -15.43
C VAL A 296 -13.31 -13.10 -14.53
N PHE A 297 -14.52 -12.99 -15.08
CA PHE A 297 -15.71 -12.62 -14.32
C PHE A 297 -16.23 -13.77 -13.45
N THR A 298 -16.26 -15.00 -14.01
CA THR A 298 -16.94 -16.15 -13.39
C THR A 298 -16.01 -17.09 -12.62
N GLY A 299 -14.73 -17.19 -13.00
CA GLY A 299 -13.78 -18.18 -12.49
C GLY A 299 -13.94 -19.58 -13.09
N GLU A 300 -14.77 -19.75 -14.12
CA GLU A 300 -14.97 -21.04 -14.79
C GLU A 300 -14.01 -21.20 -15.98
N GLU A 301 -12.95 -22.01 -15.85
CA GLU A 301 -12.18 -22.48 -17.01
C GLU A 301 -12.76 -23.80 -17.55
N GLU A 302 -13.17 -23.83 -18.82
CA GLU A 302 -13.70 -25.05 -19.46
C GLU A 302 -12.69 -26.21 -19.52
N GLU A 303 -11.38 -25.94 -19.65
CA GLU A 303 -10.34 -26.98 -19.76
C GLU A 303 -9.92 -27.57 -18.39
N SER A 304 -10.34 -26.98 -17.27
CA SER A 304 -9.92 -27.40 -15.92
C SER A 304 -10.64 -28.65 -15.39
N LYS A 305 -11.66 -29.17 -16.08
CA LYS A 305 -12.44 -30.36 -15.65
C LYS A 305 -11.59 -31.63 -15.47
N ASN A 306 -10.37 -31.67 -16.02
CA ASN A 306 -9.45 -32.82 -15.89
C ASN A 306 -8.22 -32.56 -14.99
N SER A 307 -8.04 -31.36 -14.45
CA SER A 307 -6.94 -31.09 -13.51
C SER A 307 -7.50 -31.00 -12.09
N LYS A 308 -6.96 -31.81 -11.16
CA LYS A 308 -7.30 -31.79 -9.73
C LYS A 308 -6.87 -30.50 -9.00
N ASN A 309 -6.56 -29.43 -9.72
CA ASN A 309 -6.10 -28.17 -9.16
C ASN A 309 -7.29 -27.22 -9.03
N LYS A 310 -7.69 -27.01 -7.76
CA LYS A 310 -8.77 -26.14 -7.27
C LYS A 310 -8.86 -24.80 -8.01
N THR A 311 -10.06 -24.53 -8.54
CA THR A 311 -10.52 -23.34 -9.28
C THR A 311 -10.16 -22.01 -8.61
N ASP A 312 -9.68 -21.06 -9.42
CA ASP A 312 -9.58 -19.64 -9.07
C ASP A 312 -10.98 -19.01 -9.08
N LYS A 313 -11.22 -18.05 -8.18
CA LYS A 313 -12.52 -17.36 -8.08
C LYS A 313 -12.52 -16.14 -9.01
N GLY A 314 -13.56 -15.98 -9.83
CA GLY A 314 -13.74 -14.80 -10.69
C GLY A 314 -14.12 -13.52 -9.92
N ILE A 315 -14.17 -12.40 -10.64
CA ILE A 315 -14.49 -11.06 -10.08
C ILE A 315 -15.81 -11.06 -9.29
N PHE A 316 -16.87 -11.74 -9.72
CA PHE A 316 -18.15 -11.67 -9.00
C PHE A 316 -18.10 -12.26 -7.60
N GLU A 317 -17.40 -13.39 -7.45
CA GLU A 317 -17.21 -13.98 -6.14
C GLU A 317 -16.26 -13.12 -5.29
N ALA A 318 -15.27 -12.46 -5.90
CA ALA A 318 -14.44 -11.46 -5.23
C ALA A 318 -15.27 -10.33 -4.60
N LEU A 319 -16.18 -9.75 -5.38
CA LEU A 319 -17.02 -8.65 -4.94
C LEU A 319 -17.98 -9.07 -3.84
N LYS A 320 -18.57 -10.27 -3.97
CA LYS A 320 -19.44 -10.84 -2.94
C LYS A 320 -18.70 -11.00 -1.62
N GLU A 321 -17.44 -11.44 -1.67
CA GLU A 321 -16.63 -11.60 -0.45
C GLU A 321 -16.23 -10.27 0.18
N LEU A 322 -15.99 -9.23 -0.64
CA LEU A 322 -15.73 -7.88 -0.17
C LEU A 322 -16.99 -7.18 0.37
N ASN A 323 -18.17 -7.58 -0.08
CA ASN A 323 -19.46 -7.11 0.44
C ASN A 323 -19.88 -7.85 1.72
N ASN A 324 -19.34 -9.03 2.03
CA ASN A 324 -19.65 -9.68 3.30
C ASN A 324 -19.02 -8.93 4.49
N GLU A 325 -19.69 -8.98 5.64
CA GLU A 325 -19.10 -8.54 6.90
C GLU A 325 -17.98 -9.51 7.30
N ILE A 326 -16.76 -8.99 7.40
CA ILE A 326 -15.55 -9.72 7.79
C ILE A 326 -15.36 -9.53 9.28
N GLU A 327 -15.37 -10.62 10.05
CA GLU A 327 -15.11 -10.61 11.49
C GLU A 327 -13.62 -10.82 11.81
N TYR A 328 -13.08 -9.94 12.65
CA TYR A 328 -11.69 -9.93 13.08
C TYR A 328 -11.56 -10.68 14.41
N ASN A 329 -10.67 -11.67 14.44
CA ASN A 329 -10.30 -12.34 15.67
C ASN A 329 -9.37 -11.44 16.50
N VAL A 330 -9.92 -10.84 17.54
CA VAL A 330 -9.18 -10.07 18.54
C VAL A 330 -8.91 -10.93 19.77
N SER A 331 -7.76 -10.70 20.42
CA SER A 331 -7.37 -11.44 21.62
C SER A 331 -8.37 -11.22 22.76
N ASP A 332 -8.55 -12.23 23.61
CA ASP A 332 -9.48 -12.10 24.74
C ASP A 332 -9.01 -11.04 25.75
N PHE A 333 -7.69 -10.81 25.85
CA PHE A 333 -7.13 -9.68 26.59
C PHE A 333 -7.73 -8.35 26.11
N LEU A 334 -7.77 -8.09 24.80
CA LEU A 334 -8.29 -6.83 24.26
C LEU A 334 -9.79 -6.71 24.53
N LYS A 335 -10.55 -7.81 24.42
CA LYS A 335 -11.98 -7.81 24.75
C LYS A 335 -12.27 -7.49 26.21
N GLU A 336 -11.38 -7.89 27.13
CA GLU A 336 -11.55 -7.67 28.57
C GLU A 336 -11.02 -6.30 29.04
N THR A 337 -9.94 -5.80 28.44
CA THR A 337 -9.24 -4.58 28.91
C THR A 337 -9.68 -3.31 28.20
N ILE A 338 -10.21 -3.42 26.98
CA ILE A 338 -10.73 -2.30 26.20
C ILE A 338 -12.26 -2.20 26.42
N PRO A 339 -12.81 -1.01 26.71
CA PRO A 339 -14.24 -0.83 26.87
C PRO A 339 -15.06 -1.39 25.71
N LYS A 340 -16.16 -2.10 26.04
CA LYS A 340 -17.11 -2.63 25.05
C LYS A 340 -17.63 -1.50 24.16
N GLY A 341 -17.55 -1.68 22.84
CA GLY A 341 -17.96 -0.69 21.84
C GLY A 341 -16.81 0.11 21.23
N LEU A 342 -15.62 0.13 21.85
CA LEU A 342 -14.43 0.73 21.23
C LEU A 342 -13.67 -0.25 20.32
N LEU A 343 -13.84 -1.55 20.57
CA LEU A 343 -13.23 -2.61 19.77
C LEU A 343 -14.13 -2.94 18.57
N LYS A 344 -13.76 -2.46 17.37
CA LYS A 344 -14.43 -2.83 16.12
C LYS A 344 -13.90 -4.17 15.65
N THR A 345 -14.70 -5.24 15.78
CA THR A 345 -14.32 -6.60 15.38
C THR A 345 -15.00 -7.05 14.11
N LYS A 346 -15.70 -6.16 13.40
CA LYS A 346 -16.35 -6.49 12.15
C LYS A 346 -16.29 -5.32 11.16
N ARG A 347 -16.19 -5.63 9.86
CA ARG A 347 -16.14 -4.62 8.79
C ARG A 347 -16.67 -5.16 7.47
N GLN A 348 -17.35 -4.29 6.73
CA GLN A 348 -17.72 -4.49 5.34
C GLN A 348 -16.87 -3.53 4.47
N ILE A 349 -16.36 -3.99 3.31
CA ILE A 349 -15.53 -3.16 2.41
C ILE A 349 -16.34 -2.52 1.31
N LEU A 350 -17.27 -3.28 0.75
CA LEU A 350 -18.24 -2.80 -0.21
C LEU A 350 -19.59 -2.74 0.48
N LYS A 351 -20.11 -1.53 0.70
CA LYS A 351 -21.51 -1.36 1.13
C LYS A 351 -22.45 -2.01 0.13
N ASP A 352 -23.61 -2.45 0.60
CA ASP A 352 -24.59 -3.16 -0.21
C ASP A 352 -25.00 -2.39 -1.47
N ASP A 353 -25.23 -1.08 -1.37
CA ASP A 353 -25.61 -0.22 -2.49
C ASP A 353 -24.47 -0.12 -3.53
N VAL A 354 -23.23 0.11 -3.08
CA VAL A 354 -22.05 0.18 -3.94
C VAL A 354 -21.73 -1.17 -4.59
N TYR A 355 -21.89 -2.27 -3.84
CA TYR A 355 -21.74 -3.63 -4.35
C TYR A 355 -22.75 -3.92 -5.46
N GLN A 356 -24.03 -3.61 -5.25
CA GLN A 356 -25.06 -3.82 -6.27
C GLN A 356 -24.83 -2.97 -7.51
N GLU A 357 -24.39 -1.72 -7.36
CA GLU A 357 -24.06 -0.83 -8.48
C GLU A 357 -22.89 -1.37 -9.31
N LEU A 358 -21.81 -1.81 -8.65
CA LEU A 358 -20.66 -2.41 -9.32
C LEU A 358 -20.99 -3.76 -9.96
N LEU A 359 -21.72 -4.62 -9.26
CA LEU A 359 -22.17 -5.91 -9.77
C LEU A 359 -23.01 -5.72 -11.04
N SER A 360 -24.00 -4.83 -10.99
CA SER A 360 -24.88 -4.55 -12.15
C SER A 360 -24.09 -4.05 -13.36
N ALA A 361 -23.12 -3.14 -13.15
CA ALA A 361 -22.29 -2.61 -14.23
C ALA A 361 -21.41 -3.71 -14.87
N LEU A 362 -20.84 -4.60 -14.06
CA LEU A 362 -20.01 -5.70 -14.54
C LEU A 362 -20.83 -6.83 -15.19
N GLU A 363 -22.04 -7.11 -14.70
CA GLU A 363 -22.97 -8.04 -15.32
C GLU A 363 -23.41 -7.56 -16.71
N GLU A 364 -23.65 -6.26 -16.88
CA GLU A 364 -23.97 -5.67 -18.19
C GLU A 364 -22.82 -5.84 -19.19
N ILE A 365 -21.57 -5.65 -18.73
CA ILE A 365 -20.37 -5.90 -19.54
C ILE A 365 -20.26 -7.38 -19.91
N LEU A 366 -20.45 -8.28 -18.95
CA LEU A 366 -20.39 -9.72 -19.20
C LEU A 366 -21.47 -10.17 -20.19
N GLU A 367 -22.69 -9.66 -20.07
CA GLU A 367 -23.77 -9.98 -20.99
C GLU A 367 -23.43 -9.49 -22.41
N GLY A 368 -22.81 -8.31 -22.54
CA GLY A 368 -22.29 -7.82 -23.82
C GLY A 368 -21.22 -8.74 -24.43
N ILE A 369 -20.32 -9.29 -23.60
CA ILE A 369 -19.29 -10.26 -24.03
C ILE A 369 -19.94 -11.56 -24.51
N ARG A 370 -20.91 -12.10 -23.75
CA ARG A 370 -21.64 -13.33 -24.09
C ARG A 370 -22.44 -13.18 -25.38
N ALA A 371 -23.13 -12.06 -25.54
CA ALA A 371 -23.89 -11.76 -26.75
C ALA A 371 -22.97 -11.66 -27.99
N LEU A 372 -21.77 -11.10 -27.83
CA LEU A 372 -20.76 -11.07 -28.89
C LEU A 372 -20.23 -12.47 -29.20
N LYS A 373 -19.89 -13.26 -28.18
CA LYS A 373 -19.43 -14.66 -28.34
C LYS A 373 -20.45 -15.50 -29.10
N ALA A 374 -21.71 -15.44 -28.69
CA ALA A 374 -22.81 -16.19 -29.31
C ALA A 374 -22.96 -15.87 -30.81
N LYS A 375 -22.67 -14.63 -31.26
CA LYS A 375 -22.66 -14.28 -32.69
C LYS A 375 -21.56 -15.01 -33.45
N PHE A 376 -20.34 -15.02 -32.91
CA PHE A 376 -19.22 -15.75 -33.52
C PHE A 376 -19.47 -17.26 -33.57
N GLU A 377 -20.03 -17.84 -32.51
CA GLU A 377 -20.41 -19.26 -32.45
C GLU A 377 -21.49 -19.61 -33.47
N ASP A 378 -22.53 -18.76 -33.61
CA ASP A 378 -23.61 -18.97 -34.58
C ASP A 378 -23.09 -18.92 -36.03
N THR A 379 -22.20 -17.98 -36.35
CA THR A 379 -21.59 -17.92 -37.68
C THR A 379 -20.71 -19.13 -37.95
N LYS A 380 -19.85 -19.53 -37.00
CA LYS A 380 -19.03 -20.74 -37.11
C LYS A 380 -19.89 -21.97 -37.38
N ARG A 381 -20.95 -22.17 -36.59
CA ARG A 381 -21.92 -23.27 -36.77
C ARG A 381 -22.59 -23.25 -38.15
N LYS A 382 -23.02 -22.08 -38.62
CA LYS A 382 -23.61 -21.94 -39.97
C LYS A 382 -22.61 -22.32 -41.08
N VAL A 383 -21.32 -22.05 -40.89
CA VAL A 383 -20.27 -22.45 -41.85
C VAL A 383 -20.10 -23.98 -41.83
N GLU A 384 -20.04 -24.59 -40.65
CA GLU A 384 -19.95 -26.05 -40.49
C GLU A 384 -21.16 -26.78 -41.10
N GLU A 385 -22.36 -26.20 -40.97
CA GLU A 385 -23.60 -26.71 -41.57
C GLU A 385 -23.69 -26.47 -43.09
N GLY A 386 -22.68 -25.83 -43.71
CA GLY A 386 -22.68 -25.48 -45.14
C GLY A 386 -23.70 -24.41 -45.52
N LYS A 387 -24.22 -23.66 -44.55
CA LYS A 387 -25.24 -22.60 -44.75
C LYS A 387 -24.65 -21.24 -45.08
N THR A 388 -23.36 -21.03 -44.80
CA THR A 388 -22.61 -19.81 -45.14
C THR A 388 -21.13 -20.15 -45.31
N ASN A 389 -20.30 -19.18 -45.71
CA ASN A 389 -18.84 -19.31 -45.68
C ASN A 389 -18.24 -18.19 -44.82
N TYR A 390 -17.05 -18.44 -44.29
CA TYR A 390 -16.23 -17.40 -43.70
C TYR A 390 -15.93 -16.30 -44.72
N ASN A 391 -16.21 -15.08 -44.34
CA ASN A 391 -15.95 -13.91 -45.18
C ASN A 391 -15.66 -12.71 -44.26
N ARG A 392 -14.81 -11.81 -44.71
CA ARG A 392 -14.31 -10.70 -43.88
C ARG A 392 -15.43 -9.75 -43.45
N TRP A 393 -16.40 -9.53 -44.33
CA TRP A 393 -17.56 -8.70 -44.06
C TRP A 393 -18.46 -9.32 -42.98
N GLY A 394 -18.67 -10.63 -43.01
CA GLY A 394 -19.40 -11.38 -41.98
C GLY A 394 -18.72 -11.27 -40.62
N PHE A 395 -17.39 -11.37 -40.56
CA PHE A 395 -16.63 -11.17 -39.32
C PHE A 395 -16.81 -9.75 -38.77
N ILE A 396 -16.77 -8.74 -39.64
CA ILE A 396 -17.06 -7.34 -39.28
C ILE A 396 -18.52 -7.18 -38.82
N GLN A 397 -19.49 -7.85 -39.46
CA GLN A 397 -20.90 -7.81 -39.06
C GLN A 397 -21.12 -8.46 -37.69
N ASP A 398 -20.43 -9.55 -37.39
CA ASP A 398 -20.45 -10.19 -36.08
C ASP A 398 -19.83 -9.28 -35.02
N LEU A 399 -18.69 -8.63 -35.34
CA LEU A 399 -18.07 -7.58 -34.51
C LEU A 399 -18.99 -6.38 -34.31
N ASN A 400 -19.77 -5.98 -35.32
CA ASN A 400 -20.76 -4.89 -35.17
C ASN A 400 -21.82 -5.23 -34.12
N GLY A 401 -21.96 -6.52 -33.79
CA GLY A 401 -22.74 -6.98 -32.67
C GLY A 401 -22.24 -6.52 -31.30
N SER A 402 -21.04 -5.96 -31.20
CA SER A 402 -20.43 -5.43 -29.98
C SER A 402 -20.88 -4.00 -29.63
N LYS A 403 -21.75 -3.36 -30.43
CA LYS A 403 -22.21 -1.98 -30.19
C LYS A 403 -22.62 -1.73 -28.72
N GLN A 404 -23.49 -2.56 -28.18
CA GLN A 404 -23.95 -2.43 -26.80
C GLN A 404 -22.79 -2.58 -25.81
N LEU A 405 -21.92 -3.59 -25.99
CA LEU A 405 -20.73 -3.77 -25.16
C LEU A 405 -19.81 -2.53 -25.18
N ILE A 406 -19.58 -1.94 -26.36
CA ILE A 406 -18.77 -0.73 -26.51
C ILE A 406 -19.44 0.46 -25.80
N GLU A 407 -20.76 0.62 -25.93
CA GLU A 407 -21.50 1.68 -25.25
C GLU A 407 -21.47 1.51 -23.72
N THR A 408 -21.65 0.29 -23.22
CA THR A 408 -21.53 -0.04 -21.78
C THR A 408 -20.12 0.24 -21.27
N LEU A 409 -19.07 -0.20 -21.99
CA LEU A 409 -17.67 0.09 -21.63
C LEU A 409 -17.36 1.60 -21.65
N THR A 410 -17.90 2.32 -22.64
CA THR A 410 -17.76 3.78 -22.74
C THR A 410 -18.38 4.47 -21.54
N ALA A 411 -19.57 4.05 -21.12
CA ALA A 411 -20.24 4.60 -19.94
C ALA A 411 -19.53 4.23 -18.64
N PHE A 412 -19.06 2.98 -18.53
CA PHE A 412 -18.33 2.48 -17.36
C PHE A 412 -17.01 3.22 -17.16
N LEU A 413 -16.29 3.55 -18.23
CA LEU A 413 -15.00 4.26 -18.17
C LEU A 413 -15.13 5.79 -18.27
N ASP A 414 -16.34 6.34 -18.46
CA ASP A 414 -16.58 7.78 -18.63
C ASP A 414 -16.03 8.56 -17.44
N ILE A 415 -15.31 9.63 -17.75
CA ILE A 415 -14.72 10.55 -16.76
C ILE A 415 -14.69 11.96 -17.36
N ASP A 416 -14.93 12.95 -16.51
CA ASP A 416 -14.62 14.34 -16.82
C ASP A 416 -13.17 14.67 -16.44
N GLU A 417 -12.43 15.34 -17.32
CA GLU A 417 -10.97 15.51 -17.16
C GLU A 417 -10.57 16.44 -16.02
N ASP A 418 -11.45 17.37 -15.65
CA ASP A 418 -11.14 18.42 -14.68
C ASP A 418 -11.74 18.11 -13.31
N SER A 419 -12.99 17.64 -13.26
CA SER A 419 -13.64 17.24 -12.03
C SER A 419 -13.32 15.80 -11.62
N LEU A 420 -12.91 14.92 -12.54
CA LEU A 420 -12.76 13.48 -12.28
C LEU A 420 -14.06 12.83 -11.77
N VAL A 421 -15.20 13.48 -12.05
CA VAL A 421 -16.55 13.01 -11.77
C VAL A 421 -17.19 12.61 -13.09
N SER A 422 -17.69 11.39 -13.16
CA SER A 422 -18.43 10.95 -14.34
C SER A 422 -19.86 11.46 -14.30
N SER A 423 -20.42 11.76 -15.48
CA SER A 423 -21.85 12.00 -15.65
C SER A 423 -22.70 10.75 -15.38
N ARG A 424 -22.07 9.56 -15.39
CA ARG A 424 -22.68 8.26 -15.13
C ARG A 424 -22.40 7.84 -13.70
N SER A 425 -23.45 7.68 -12.88
CA SER A 425 -23.29 7.28 -11.48
C SER A 425 -22.58 5.93 -11.34
N ASN A 426 -22.85 5.00 -12.26
CA ASN A 426 -22.30 3.65 -12.33
C ASN A 426 -20.96 3.56 -13.08
N SER A 427 -20.29 4.68 -13.34
CA SER A 427 -18.92 4.64 -13.84
C SER A 427 -17.97 4.03 -12.80
N LEU A 428 -16.91 3.38 -13.28
CA LEU A 428 -15.84 2.83 -12.48
C LEU A 428 -15.28 3.85 -11.49
N TRP A 429 -15.09 5.09 -11.93
CA TRP A 429 -14.45 6.13 -11.13
C TRP A 429 -15.34 6.66 -10.01
N ASN A 430 -16.63 6.84 -10.26
CA ASN A 430 -17.59 7.22 -9.23
C ASN A 430 -17.78 6.08 -8.22
N ILE A 431 -17.85 4.84 -8.69
CA ILE A 431 -17.91 3.65 -7.81
C ILE A 431 -16.63 3.56 -6.96
N LEU A 432 -15.46 3.71 -7.58
CA LEU A 432 -14.17 3.66 -6.87
C LEU A 432 -14.08 4.74 -5.79
N PHE A 433 -14.55 5.96 -6.07
CA PHE A 433 -14.66 7.00 -5.05
C PHE A 433 -15.52 6.57 -3.87
N LYS A 434 -16.73 6.03 -4.12
CA LYS A 434 -17.63 5.55 -3.04
C LYS A 434 -16.98 4.44 -2.20
N ILE A 435 -16.21 3.55 -2.85
CA ILE A 435 -15.43 2.52 -2.15
C ILE A 435 -14.37 3.18 -1.26
N LEU A 436 -13.57 4.11 -1.79
CA LEU A 436 -12.51 4.77 -1.02
C LEU A 436 -13.08 5.59 0.15
N ASP A 437 -14.08 6.42 -0.11
CA ASP A 437 -14.77 7.24 0.89
C ASP A 437 -15.33 6.40 2.05
N HIS A 438 -15.90 5.23 1.74
CA HIS A 438 -16.38 4.33 2.78
C HIS A 438 -15.25 3.75 3.65
N ASN A 439 -14.06 3.54 3.06
CA ASN A 439 -12.96 2.81 3.69
C ASN A 439 -11.91 3.70 4.37
N ILE A 440 -11.97 5.02 4.15
CA ILE A 440 -11.22 6.03 4.91
C ILE A 440 -11.90 6.21 6.28
N ASP A 441 -11.16 5.98 7.37
CA ASP A 441 -11.64 6.22 8.74
C ASP A 441 -11.56 7.71 9.06
N GLN A 442 -10.39 8.30 8.82
CA GLN A 442 -10.16 9.73 9.01
C GLN A 442 -9.07 10.23 8.09
N PHE A 443 -9.23 11.47 7.63
CA PHE A 443 -8.17 12.24 6.99
C PHE A 443 -7.68 13.30 7.97
N ASP A 444 -6.38 13.33 8.23
CA ASP A 444 -5.73 14.37 9.02
C ASP A 444 -4.32 14.55 8.47
N ASN A 445 -4.11 15.69 7.83
CA ASN A 445 -2.88 15.96 7.10
C ASN A 445 -1.68 15.82 8.04
N THR A 446 -0.62 15.18 7.58
CA THR A 446 0.58 14.95 8.38
C THR A 446 1.70 15.89 7.98
N TYR A 447 2.75 15.86 8.78
CA TYR A 447 4.01 16.53 8.52
C TYR A 447 5.15 15.64 9.04
N VAL A 448 6.33 15.83 8.46
CA VAL A 448 7.53 15.07 8.82
C VAL A 448 8.12 15.59 10.13
N ASP A 449 8.11 16.90 10.36
CA ASP A 449 8.81 17.54 11.48
C ASP A 449 7.96 17.61 12.77
N PRO A 450 8.28 16.86 13.84
CA PRO A 450 7.48 16.81 15.05
C PRO A 450 7.40 18.09 15.88
N ILE A 451 8.07 19.20 15.51
CA ILE A 451 8.08 20.45 16.31
C ILE A 451 6.69 20.85 16.79
N VAL A 452 5.67 20.74 15.93
CA VAL A 452 4.29 21.12 16.26
C VAL A 452 3.70 20.26 17.38
N GLN A 453 4.10 18.99 17.52
CA GLN A 453 3.67 18.09 18.61
C GLN A 453 4.14 18.59 19.99
N PHE A 454 5.29 19.26 20.04
CA PHE A 454 5.95 19.67 21.27
C PHE A 454 5.80 21.16 21.57
N GLN A 455 5.12 21.91 20.69
CA GLN A 455 4.94 23.35 20.83
C GLN A 455 4.25 23.70 22.16
N GLY A 456 4.83 24.65 22.90
CA GLY A 456 4.32 25.08 24.20
C GLY A 456 4.63 24.12 25.36
N THR A 457 5.45 23.09 25.13
CA THR A 457 5.89 22.14 26.17
C THR A 457 7.37 22.38 26.53
N PHE A 458 7.82 21.85 27.66
CA PHE A 458 9.24 21.95 28.06
C PHE A 458 10.19 21.08 27.20
N LEU A 459 9.65 20.30 26.26
CA LEU A 459 10.42 19.50 25.31
C LEU A 459 10.62 20.20 23.96
N GLN A 460 9.99 21.34 23.72
CA GLN A 460 10.06 22.06 22.45
C GLN A 460 11.51 22.32 22.01
N ASP A 461 12.38 22.69 22.95
CA ASP A 461 13.79 23.04 22.69
C ASP A 461 14.74 21.84 22.87
N ARG A 462 14.21 20.62 22.93
CA ARG A 462 14.98 19.37 23.16
C ARG A 462 14.70 18.30 22.11
N LEU A 463 14.36 18.76 20.92
CA LEU A 463 14.20 17.94 19.74
C LEU A 463 15.49 17.98 18.93
N GLU A 464 16.07 16.81 18.70
CA GLU A 464 17.15 16.59 17.75
C GLU A 464 16.59 15.96 16.49
N VAL A 465 17.11 16.37 15.34
CA VAL A 465 16.67 15.90 14.03
C VAL A 465 17.85 15.25 13.31
N LEU A 466 17.62 14.05 12.77
CA LEU A 466 18.58 13.26 12.02
C LEU A 466 18.02 12.92 10.65
N ASP A 467 18.72 13.38 9.61
CA ASP A 467 18.44 13.06 8.22
C ASP A 467 19.24 11.80 7.81
N VAL A 468 18.54 10.71 7.49
CA VAL A 468 19.15 9.47 6.98
C VAL A 468 18.93 9.27 5.48
N THR A 469 18.53 10.31 4.74
CA THR A 469 18.27 10.25 3.29
C THR A 469 19.49 9.72 2.51
N LYS A 470 20.71 10.13 2.91
CA LYS A 470 21.96 9.68 2.27
C LYS A 470 22.26 8.19 2.48
N GLU A 471 21.62 7.57 3.47
CA GLU A 471 21.74 6.14 3.72
C GLU A 471 20.81 5.30 2.83
N ASP A 472 19.85 5.94 2.15
CA ASP A 472 18.96 5.32 1.16
C ASP A 472 19.73 4.94 -0.12
N GLU A 473 19.51 3.72 -0.62
CA GLU A 473 20.16 3.23 -1.84
C GLU A 473 19.76 4.02 -3.09
N TYR A 474 18.57 4.62 -3.09
CA TYR A 474 18.11 5.50 -4.17
C TYR A 474 18.93 6.79 -4.20
N ASP A 475 19.16 7.43 -3.05
CA ASP A 475 19.97 8.65 -2.96
C ASP A 475 21.39 8.41 -3.45
N LYS A 476 22.02 7.33 -2.96
CA LYS A 476 23.40 6.93 -3.34
C LYS A 476 23.59 6.78 -4.85
N ARG A 477 22.51 6.49 -5.59
CA ARG A 477 22.53 6.27 -7.05
C ARG A 477 22.06 7.47 -7.86
N THR A 478 21.24 8.34 -7.28
CA THR A 478 20.55 9.42 -8.00
C THR A 478 21.07 10.81 -7.64
N ALA A 479 21.56 11.02 -6.42
CA ALA A 479 22.11 12.28 -5.95
C ALA A 479 23.61 12.47 -6.23
N GLN A 480 24.26 11.54 -6.95
CA GLN A 480 25.66 11.71 -7.36
C GLN A 480 25.78 13.00 -8.21
N THR A 481 26.71 13.86 -7.80
CA THR A 481 26.85 15.28 -8.16
C THR A 481 26.66 15.62 -9.65
N GLU A 482 26.23 16.87 -9.89
CA GLU A 482 25.98 17.47 -11.22
C GLU A 482 26.90 16.91 -12.30
N PRO A 483 26.37 16.56 -13.49
CA PRO A 483 27.19 16.07 -14.58
C PRO A 483 28.29 17.09 -14.88
N GLU A 484 29.54 16.74 -14.57
CA GLU A 484 30.72 17.49 -15.02
C GLU A 484 30.83 17.35 -16.55
N GLY A 485 30.06 18.17 -17.27
CA GLY A 485 30.05 18.13 -18.72
C GLY A 485 28.93 19.00 -19.28
N LYS A 486 29.27 19.90 -20.21
CA LYS A 486 28.35 20.83 -20.86
C LYS A 486 27.21 20.10 -21.60
N ILE A 487 26.11 19.80 -20.92
CA ILE A 487 24.84 19.32 -21.52
C ILE A 487 23.91 20.53 -21.73
N THR A 488 24.40 21.56 -22.43
CA THR A 488 23.58 22.77 -22.72
C THR A 488 22.82 22.67 -24.04
N GLN A 489 22.95 21.57 -24.80
CA GLN A 489 22.31 21.42 -26.12
C GLN A 489 21.14 20.42 -26.17
N ALA A 490 20.95 19.56 -25.17
CA ALA A 490 19.86 18.56 -25.19
C ALA A 490 18.51 19.12 -24.68
N ILE A 491 18.53 20.17 -23.85
CA ILE A 491 17.33 20.68 -23.16
C ILE A 491 16.41 21.51 -24.10
N ILE A 492 16.90 21.97 -25.26
CA ILE A 492 16.10 22.79 -26.17
C ILE A 492 15.16 21.95 -27.07
N LEU A 493 15.26 20.62 -27.05
CA LEU A 493 14.44 19.74 -27.91
C LEU A 493 13.25 19.06 -27.21
N SER A 494 12.99 19.28 -25.92
CA SER A 494 11.93 18.58 -25.18
C SER A 494 10.54 19.25 -25.19
N ASN A 495 10.35 20.37 -25.91
CA ASN A 495 9.07 21.09 -25.93
C ASN A 495 8.11 20.68 -27.06
N THR A 496 8.38 19.58 -27.74
CA THR A 496 7.44 18.98 -28.68
C THR A 496 7.20 17.55 -28.25
N THR A 497 5.99 17.25 -27.78
CA THR A 497 5.51 15.93 -27.39
C THR A 497 6.08 14.82 -28.29
N PRO A 498 6.67 13.76 -27.71
CA PRO A 498 6.47 12.46 -28.33
C PRO A 498 6.28 11.36 -27.28
N LEU A 499 5.87 10.19 -27.75
CA LEU A 499 5.96 8.91 -27.04
C LEU A 499 7.22 8.87 -26.16
N TYR A 500 7.10 8.28 -24.96
CA TYR A 500 8.22 7.95 -24.08
C TYR A 500 9.18 6.99 -24.82
N GLY A 501 10.05 7.56 -25.65
CA GLY A 501 10.93 6.85 -26.57
C GLY A 501 12.30 6.67 -25.93
N MET A 502 12.99 5.59 -26.30
CA MET A 502 14.31 5.20 -25.78
C MET A 502 15.34 6.34 -25.66
N GLN A 503 15.22 7.40 -26.47
CA GLN A 503 16.08 8.59 -26.38
C GLN A 503 15.91 9.40 -25.09
N GLN A 504 14.68 9.62 -24.61
CA GLN A 504 14.44 10.36 -23.35
C GLN A 504 14.93 9.53 -22.17
N GLN A 505 14.67 8.21 -22.19
CA GLN A 505 15.19 7.26 -21.20
C GLN A 505 16.73 7.25 -21.17
N MET A 506 17.39 7.25 -22.33
CA MET A 506 18.85 7.36 -22.40
C MET A 506 19.34 8.70 -21.83
N GLN A 507 18.69 9.83 -22.10
CA GLN A 507 19.07 11.12 -21.53
C GLN A 507 18.90 11.15 -20.00
N ASP A 508 17.83 10.55 -19.48
CA ASP A 508 17.57 10.47 -18.05
C ASP A 508 18.62 9.59 -17.34
N ILE A 509 18.95 8.43 -17.92
CA ILE A 509 20.01 7.54 -17.41
C ILE A 509 21.36 8.25 -17.32
N MET A 510 21.64 9.18 -18.24
CA MET A 510 22.88 9.95 -18.27
C MET A 510 22.92 11.10 -17.25
N ASN A 511 21.82 11.42 -16.57
CA ASN A 511 21.77 12.42 -15.51
C ASN A 511 20.90 11.94 -14.34
N PRO A 512 21.46 11.11 -13.43
CA PRO A 512 20.70 10.50 -12.34
C PRO A 512 19.95 11.50 -11.43
N ALA A 513 20.41 12.74 -11.33
CA ALA A 513 19.76 13.80 -10.55
C ALA A 513 18.34 14.14 -11.05
N ILE A 514 18.00 13.80 -12.30
CA ILE A 514 16.64 14.02 -12.82
C ILE A 514 15.60 13.15 -12.12
N PHE A 515 15.98 11.96 -11.64
CA PHE A 515 15.07 11.03 -10.98
C PHE A 515 14.68 11.56 -9.59
N SER A 516 15.65 12.03 -8.79
CA SER A 516 15.37 12.72 -7.51
C SER A 516 14.50 13.95 -7.73
N LYS A 517 14.79 14.77 -8.75
CA LYS A 517 13.97 15.95 -9.07
C LYS A 517 12.52 15.58 -9.38
N ARG A 518 12.29 14.50 -10.14
CA ARG A 518 10.93 14.01 -10.43
C ARG A 518 10.23 13.52 -9.17
N TYR A 519 10.93 12.78 -8.30
CA TYR A 519 10.38 12.38 -7.00
C TYR A 519 9.92 13.59 -6.17
N TYR A 520 10.76 14.61 -6.00
CA TYR A 520 10.37 15.82 -5.28
C TYR A 520 9.21 16.57 -5.96
N THR A 521 9.17 16.59 -7.29
CA THR A 521 8.04 17.17 -8.04
C THR A 521 6.74 16.41 -7.79
N LEU A 522 6.79 15.07 -7.73
CA LEU A 522 5.65 14.25 -7.35
C LEU A 522 5.20 14.56 -5.92
N LEU A 523 6.17 14.66 -5.00
CA LEU A 523 5.91 14.89 -3.59
C LEU A 523 5.25 16.26 -3.34
N ASP A 524 5.77 17.32 -3.96
CA ASP A 524 5.18 18.67 -3.86
C ASP A 524 3.76 18.69 -4.39
N LYS A 525 3.52 18.02 -5.53
CA LYS A 525 2.19 17.90 -6.11
C LYS A 525 1.22 17.15 -5.21
N ILE A 526 1.66 16.06 -4.60
CA ILE A 526 0.84 15.29 -3.66
C ILE A 526 0.47 16.15 -2.44
N LYS A 527 1.44 16.85 -1.82
CA LYS A 527 1.21 17.73 -0.67
C LYS A 527 0.23 18.86 -0.98
N GLU A 528 0.28 19.43 -2.19
CA GLU A 528 -0.70 20.41 -2.66
C GLU A 528 -2.11 19.80 -2.73
N LEU A 529 -2.24 18.60 -3.30
CA LEU A 529 -3.52 17.91 -3.44
C LEU A 529 -4.12 17.52 -2.08
N GLU A 530 -3.30 17.12 -1.12
CA GLU A 530 -3.72 16.84 0.26
C GLU A 530 -4.23 18.09 0.96
N THR A 531 -3.53 19.21 0.81
CA THR A 531 -3.99 20.51 1.34
C THR A 531 -5.36 20.88 0.76
N ASN A 532 -5.56 20.64 -0.55
CA ASN A 532 -6.84 20.89 -1.21
C ASN A 532 -7.95 19.96 -0.69
N TYR A 533 -7.65 18.68 -0.46
CA TYR A 533 -8.58 17.72 0.12
C TYR A 533 -8.92 18.03 1.59
N GLU A 534 -7.94 18.46 2.40
CA GLU A 534 -8.16 18.92 3.78
C GLU A 534 -9.17 20.08 3.84
N GLY A 535 -9.02 21.03 2.91
CA GLY A 535 -9.89 22.21 2.83
C GLY A 535 -11.27 21.91 2.23
N ASN A 536 -11.36 20.95 1.31
CA ASN A 536 -12.59 20.57 0.63
C ASN A 536 -12.60 19.06 0.30
N PRO A 537 -13.07 18.21 1.24
CA PRO A 537 -13.07 16.76 1.06
C PRO A 537 -14.21 16.34 0.12
N ASP A 538 -13.90 16.25 -1.17
CA ASP A 538 -14.83 15.82 -2.21
C ASP A 538 -14.20 14.78 -3.16
N GLN A 539 -15.03 14.23 -4.04
CA GLN A 539 -14.58 13.25 -5.04
C GLN A 539 -13.46 13.78 -5.92
N THR A 540 -13.56 15.03 -6.37
CA THR A 540 -12.58 15.63 -7.28
C THR A 540 -11.20 15.61 -6.65
N ASN A 541 -11.10 16.08 -5.42
CA ASN A 541 -9.82 16.20 -4.71
C ASN A 541 -9.26 14.84 -4.31
N LEU A 542 -10.09 13.89 -3.84
CA LEU A 542 -9.63 12.53 -3.54
C LEU A 542 -9.15 11.79 -4.79
N MET A 543 -9.90 11.90 -5.89
CA MET A 543 -9.52 11.24 -7.14
C MET A 543 -8.27 11.86 -7.76
N LYS A 544 -8.02 13.16 -7.59
CA LYS A 544 -6.76 13.78 -8.05
C LYS A 544 -5.55 13.17 -7.36
N ILE A 545 -5.63 12.92 -6.06
CA ILE A 545 -4.56 12.22 -5.31
C ILE A 545 -4.37 10.82 -5.92
N LEU A 546 -5.45 10.06 -6.06
CA LEU A 546 -5.40 8.70 -6.60
C LEU A 546 -4.82 8.63 -8.03
N PHE A 547 -5.29 9.47 -8.95
CA PHE A 547 -4.80 9.51 -10.32
C PHE A 547 -3.34 9.96 -10.39
N THR A 548 -2.89 10.82 -9.47
CA THR A 548 -1.46 11.19 -9.34
C THR A 548 -0.60 9.99 -8.97
N LEU A 549 -1.06 9.11 -8.09
CA LEU A 549 -0.34 7.87 -7.74
C LEU A 549 -0.38 6.84 -8.88
N ILE A 550 -1.57 6.55 -9.41
CA ILE A 550 -1.76 5.50 -10.42
C ILE A 550 -1.08 5.88 -11.74
N ALA A 551 -0.89 7.19 -12.02
CA ALA A 551 -0.10 7.64 -13.17
C ALA A 551 1.34 7.13 -13.17
N HIS A 552 1.89 6.76 -12.02
CA HIS A 552 3.23 6.19 -11.88
C HIS A 552 3.21 4.65 -11.75
N SER A 553 2.10 4.02 -12.12
CA SER A 553 1.92 2.56 -12.14
C SER A 553 1.81 2.01 -13.57
N PRO A 554 1.93 0.69 -13.78
CA PRO A 554 1.76 0.07 -15.11
C PRO A 554 0.42 0.36 -15.81
N VAL A 555 -0.60 0.81 -15.07
CA VAL A 555 -1.91 1.20 -15.61
C VAL A 555 -1.78 2.35 -16.61
N HIS A 556 -0.89 3.32 -16.37
CA HIS A 556 -0.69 4.45 -17.30
C HIS A 556 -0.26 3.97 -18.69
N THR A 557 0.74 3.08 -18.74
CA THR A 557 1.22 2.47 -19.99
C THR A 557 0.12 1.66 -20.68
N LEU A 558 -0.73 0.96 -19.92
CA LEU A 558 -1.86 0.22 -20.47
C LEU A 558 -2.87 1.16 -21.14
N ILE A 559 -3.27 2.24 -20.45
CA ILE A 559 -4.21 3.24 -20.97
C ILE A 559 -3.62 3.93 -22.21
N ASP A 560 -2.33 4.26 -22.22
CA ASP A 560 -1.67 4.85 -23.39
C ASP A 560 -1.66 3.89 -24.59
N LYS A 561 -1.30 2.62 -24.38
CA LYS A 561 -1.35 1.58 -25.42
C LYS A 561 -2.77 1.40 -25.98
N TRP A 562 -3.78 1.38 -25.13
CA TRP A 562 -5.18 1.22 -25.55
C TRP A 562 -5.69 2.42 -26.35
N ALA A 563 -5.38 3.64 -25.90
CA ALA A 563 -5.75 4.87 -26.61
C ALA A 563 -5.10 4.99 -27.99
N ASN A 564 -3.88 4.47 -28.17
CA ASN A 564 -3.11 4.59 -29.41
C ASN A 564 -3.30 3.42 -30.40
N THR A 565 -3.39 2.16 -29.91
CA THR A 565 -3.29 0.96 -30.77
C THR A 565 -4.63 0.25 -30.97
N GLY A 566 -5.46 0.14 -29.93
CA GLY A 566 -6.66 -0.71 -29.96
C GLY A 566 -7.80 -0.17 -30.83
N ILE A 567 -7.86 1.14 -31.00
CA ILE A 567 -9.02 1.80 -31.64
C ILE A 567 -8.80 2.04 -33.13
N TRP A 568 -7.57 2.32 -33.56
CA TRP A 568 -7.25 2.58 -34.97
C TRP A 568 -7.59 1.39 -35.89
N ILE A 569 -7.39 0.16 -35.42
CA ILE A 569 -7.69 -1.06 -36.18
C ILE A 569 -9.21 -1.23 -36.38
N ALA A 570 -10.02 -0.81 -35.40
CA ALA A 570 -11.47 -0.93 -35.46
C ALA A 570 -12.12 0.12 -36.38
N GLU A 571 -11.54 1.33 -36.46
CA GLU A 571 -12.01 2.43 -37.33
C GLU A 571 -11.91 2.10 -38.83
N VAL A 572 -10.89 1.37 -39.24
CA VAL A 572 -10.66 1.06 -40.67
C VAL A 572 -11.67 0.02 -41.22
N MET A 573 -12.38 -0.70 -40.35
CA MET A 573 -13.11 -1.92 -40.74
C MET A 573 -14.62 -1.90 -40.48
N MET A 574 -15.21 -0.89 -39.82
CA MET A 574 -16.59 -0.97 -39.32
C MET A 574 -17.61 -0.04 -40.01
N ASN A 575 -18.90 -0.34 -39.84
CA ASN A 575 -20.03 0.44 -40.39
C ASN A 575 -20.31 1.71 -39.55
N ASN A 576 -20.97 2.72 -40.14
CA ASN A 576 -21.17 4.07 -39.58
C ASN A 576 -21.69 4.14 -38.13
N GLU A 577 -22.56 3.22 -37.67
CA GLU A 577 -23.10 3.27 -36.30
C GLU A 577 -22.15 2.71 -35.22
N VAL A 578 -21.38 1.68 -35.58
CA VAL A 578 -20.40 1.08 -34.66
C VAL A 578 -19.15 1.95 -34.63
N GLU A 579 -18.79 2.53 -35.77
CA GLU A 579 -17.82 3.62 -35.89
C GLU A 579 -18.14 4.77 -34.92
N GLN A 580 -19.38 5.29 -34.89
CA GLN A 580 -19.77 6.32 -33.92
C GLN A 580 -19.65 5.88 -32.45
N SER A 581 -19.84 4.60 -32.14
CA SER A 581 -19.72 4.07 -30.78
C SER A 581 -18.25 3.89 -30.39
N LEU A 582 -17.42 3.42 -31.33
CA LEU A 582 -15.97 3.34 -31.19
C LEU A 582 -15.33 4.73 -31.08
N ASP A 583 -15.80 5.72 -31.83
CA ASP A 583 -15.36 7.11 -31.73
C ASP A 583 -15.63 7.68 -30.33
N ARG A 584 -16.82 7.40 -29.77
CA ARG A 584 -17.15 7.79 -28.39
C ARG A 584 -16.23 7.09 -27.39
N PHE A 585 -16.01 5.78 -27.56
CA PHE A 585 -15.07 5.03 -26.72
C PHE A 585 -13.64 5.61 -26.81
N LYS A 586 -13.18 5.95 -28.03
CA LYS A 586 -11.90 6.60 -28.28
C LYS A 586 -11.76 7.91 -27.55
N GLN A 587 -12.81 8.74 -27.61
CA GLN A 587 -12.84 10.01 -26.91
C GLN A 587 -12.69 9.77 -25.41
N THR A 588 -13.42 8.81 -24.82
CA THR A 588 -13.27 8.42 -23.40
C THR A 588 -11.86 7.95 -23.07
N MET A 589 -11.27 7.06 -23.88
CA MET A 589 -9.89 6.59 -23.66
C MET A 589 -8.86 7.72 -23.78
N ASN A 590 -9.08 8.66 -24.71
CA ASN A 590 -8.24 9.84 -24.86
C ASN A 590 -8.39 10.82 -23.69
N LYS A 591 -9.60 10.98 -23.12
CA LYS A 591 -9.82 11.73 -21.88
C LYS A 591 -9.02 11.11 -20.74
N LEU A 592 -9.13 9.79 -20.56
CA LEU A 592 -8.36 9.06 -19.54
C LEU A 592 -6.85 9.25 -19.74
N LYS A 593 -6.36 9.07 -20.97
CA LYS A 593 -4.95 9.32 -21.29
C LYS A 593 -4.51 10.74 -20.92
N ARG A 594 -5.34 11.77 -21.20
CA ARG A 594 -5.04 13.15 -20.79
C ARG A 594 -5.01 13.33 -19.27
N VAL A 595 -5.96 12.73 -18.55
CA VAL A 595 -5.96 12.72 -17.07
C VAL A 595 -4.68 12.10 -16.54
N PHE A 596 -4.28 10.94 -17.04
CA PHE A 596 -3.04 10.30 -16.62
C PHE A 596 -1.79 11.14 -16.96
N ASN A 597 -1.72 11.69 -18.18
CA ASN A 597 -0.58 12.52 -18.60
C ASN A 597 -0.46 13.83 -17.81
N LYS A 598 -1.59 14.45 -17.43
CA LYS A 598 -1.60 15.64 -16.55
C LYS A 598 -1.06 15.33 -15.15
N ASN A 599 -1.13 14.06 -14.76
CA ASN A 599 -0.77 13.57 -13.43
C ASN A 599 0.61 12.90 -13.36
N PHE A 600 1.19 12.52 -14.49
CA PHE A 600 2.49 11.89 -14.60
C PHE A 600 3.65 12.90 -14.57
N VAL A 601 4.65 12.70 -13.71
CA VAL A 601 5.85 13.56 -13.63
C VAL A 601 7.07 12.99 -14.36
N GLY A 602 6.91 11.85 -15.04
CA GLY A 602 7.99 11.08 -15.66
C GLY A 602 8.35 9.82 -14.86
N ASN A 603 9.18 8.95 -15.43
CA ASN A 603 9.63 7.76 -14.68
C ASN A 603 10.47 8.20 -13.48
N LEU A 604 10.08 7.65 -12.33
CA LEU A 604 10.80 7.77 -11.06
C LEU A 604 11.91 6.71 -10.92
N GLU A 605 11.78 5.63 -11.68
CA GLU A 605 12.65 4.46 -11.57
C GLU A 605 14.03 4.70 -12.19
N ALA A 606 15.06 4.52 -11.38
CA ALA A 606 16.46 4.48 -11.77
C ALA A 606 17.08 3.18 -11.27
N PHE A 607 17.76 2.43 -12.15
CA PHE A 607 18.51 1.22 -11.78
C PHE A 607 17.69 0.17 -10.99
N ASN A 608 16.44 -0.09 -11.41
CA ASN A 608 15.46 -0.97 -10.73
C ASN A 608 15.05 -0.50 -9.32
N MET A 609 15.22 0.79 -9.01
CA MET A 609 14.87 1.41 -7.72
C MET A 609 14.04 2.67 -7.96
N GLY A 610 13.23 3.08 -7.00
CA GLY A 610 12.39 4.30 -7.12
C GLY A 610 11.08 4.11 -7.89
N GLN A 611 10.58 2.87 -8.02
CA GLN A 611 9.15 2.67 -8.27
C GLN A 611 8.35 3.10 -7.04
N LEU A 612 7.04 3.36 -7.19
CA LEU A 612 6.19 3.76 -6.08
C LEU A 612 6.31 2.78 -4.88
N ILE A 613 6.36 1.47 -5.16
CA ILE A 613 6.51 0.45 -4.12
C ILE A 613 7.84 0.55 -3.35
N TYR A 614 8.92 0.98 -4.01
CA TYR A 614 10.22 1.20 -3.37
C TYR A 614 10.11 2.31 -2.33
N PHE A 615 9.56 3.47 -2.68
CA PHE A 615 9.40 4.59 -1.75
C PHE A 615 8.48 4.27 -0.57
N LEU A 616 7.53 3.36 -0.77
CA LEU A 616 6.60 2.90 0.25
C LEU A 616 7.17 1.82 1.19
N GLN A 617 8.16 1.03 0.74
CA GLN A 617 8.66 -0.12 1.49
C GLN A 617 10.15 0.02 1.85
N GLU A 618 10.99 0.23 0.84
CA GLU A 618 12.44 0.23 0.98
C GLU A 618 12.93 1.51 1.65
N SER A 619 12.54 2.68 1.13
CA SER A 619 12.88 3.98 1.72
C SER A 619 12.29 4.15 3.11
N HIS A 620 11.08 3.63 3.31
CA HIS A 620 10.43 3.60 4.63
C HIS A 620 11.22 2.79 5.67
N SER A 621 11.91 1.76 5.23
CA SER A 621 12.64 0.86 6.13
C SER A 621 14.02 1.39 6.51
N THR A 622 14.57 2.41 5.84
CA THR A 622 15.96 2.89 6.03
C THR A 622 16.31 3.18 7.50
N SER A 623 15.41 3.79 8.27
CA SER A 623 15.65 4.13 9.68
C SER A 623 15.58 2.94 10.65
N ARG A 624 15.09 1.77 10.22
CA ARG A 624 14.89 0.57 11.05
C ARG A 624 15.76 -0.63 10.64
N ARG A 625 16.64 -0.48 9.64
CA ARG A 625 17.52 -1.55 9.15
C ARG A 625 18.69 -1.83 10.10
N TRP A 626 19.25 -0.81 10.72
CA TRP A 626 20.32 -0.94 11.73
C TRP A 626 20.26 0.25 12.68
N LEU A 627 20.87 0.11 13.85
CA LEU A 627 20.99 1.24 14.76
C LEU A 627 22.03 2.22 14.20
N HIS A 628 21.57 3.32 13.62
CA HIS A 628 22.44 4.38 13.12
C HIS A 628 23.32 4.91 14.26
N PHE A 629 24.57 5.26 13.94
CA PHE A 629 25.57 5.67 14.94
C PHE A 629 25.07 6.85 15.78
N GLU A 630 24.43 7.83 15.15
CA GLU A 630 23.86 9.01 15.79
C GLU A 630 22.70 8.67 16.74
N VAL A 631 21.92 7.63 16.42
CA VAL A 631 20.85 7.14 17.30
C VAL A 631 21.47 6.44 18.53
N GLU A 632 22.52 5.64 18.32
CA GLU A 632 23.26 5.00 19.41
C GLU A 632 23.88 6.05 20.36
N GLU A 633 24.52 7.08 19.82
CA GLU A 633 25.10 8.18 20.60
C GLU A 633 24.03 8.98 21.35
N PHE A 634 22.87 9.21 20.74
CA PHE A 634 21.73 9.81 21.43
C PHE A 634 21.27 8.96 22.62
N ILE A 635 21.15 7.63 22.44
CA ILE A 635 20.78 6.69 23.50
C ILE A 635 21.78 6.76 24.67
N LYS A 636 23.09 6.70 24.39
CA LYS A 636 24.13 6.82 25.42
C LYS A 636 24.03 8.15 26.16
N LYS A 637 23.88 9.25 25.42
CA LYS A 637 23.75 10.60 25.98
C LYS A 637 22.59 10.72 26.96
N VAL A 638 21.38 10.24 26.61
CA VAL A 638 20.21 10.34 27.51
C VAL A 638 20.33 9.46 28.76
N MET A 639 21.16 8.42 28.71
CA MET A 639 21.46 7.58 29.88
C MET A 639 22.46 8.23 30.84
N GLU A 640 23.46 8.95 30.31
CA GLU A 640 24.54 9.56 31.10
C GLU A 640 24.12 10.80 31.91
N HIS A 641 23.10 11.54 31.45
CA HIS A 641 22.55 12.69 32.16
C HIS A 641 21.80 12.22 33.41
N LYS A 642 22.50 12.08 34.53
CA LYS A 642 21.98 11.59 35.83
C LYS A 642 21.39 12.69 36.71
#